data_AF-K5WWV3-F1
#
_entry.id   AF-K5WWV3-F1
#
_cell.length_a   1.000
_cell.length_b   1.000
_cell.length_c   1.000
_cell.angle_alpha   90.00
_cell.angle_beta   90.00
_cell.angle_gamma   90.00
#
_symmetry.space_group_name_H-M   'P 1'
#
loop_
_entity.id
_entity.type
_entity.pdbx_description
1 polymer ?
#
loop_
_entity_poly.entity_id
_entity_poly.type
_entity_poly.pdbx_seq_one_letter_code
_entity_poly.pdbx_strand_id
1 'polypeptide(L)'
;MANRNHFSTNPTCPSAPSLPDKQVSSIPGSNVGTPFKFGTFLHNTYGKFHSPKITATIIGAEFDSSDRDPPPRCHPGTRLAIIQRCLNFILMCSDHEKLRWVFGPAGVGKSAIMQIIAEKAPDGVIFASVFFSVNGRRDGTKTIATIAYQLAVKYRFLVIIDGLDECDNPFVQRELLQLITALCLTNPASPILWIVASRPEPHITSFFEKTEVQPVYVKEEIAIDSDQAGEDVQRYLRAGLKKIQLEYPTLKRKRDWPSELEFIHIATAASGLFAYASVVVRYIGDAHYGDPAARLRYVLEVIDDVGKDETLRKDHPMAQLDALYSRILSNIPDAVMMNTRKLLRLHENYVWRSQNFRLTCNAVGLTEDAAYGAVRHLHAVAKIPDPDRAHIEPFEHFHKSFPDFLLDCERSKFFDDNEDEVQQFVTQTLSRIVEEVPDDLDEAISDEGIGRHGGFLKAGLESCRKVSLSWPANEYLQHPSNDELRLNLYETTMTAICRTFSSDSCFYSTMPWFHALTTRFKVLPMHFPHFELSEAAFANLRPELTELGRIKQVPLRALDCDAICGYIELQFRSPMGVGVKLSSPWNPFCDHGKQESDGPQQCEGWTTYFGRVHDEFGRYNKYDEANVEFPRLEPVVQFSFTDPNDGVSEWRYRLFHSGSPTGCYE
;
A
#
# COMPACT_ATOMS: atom_id res chain seq x y z
N MET A 1 -22.07 -70.61 -31.94
CA MET A 1 -23.30 -71.37 -31.62
C MET A 1 -24.51 -70.48 -31.91
N ALA A 2 -25.71 -71.04 -32.11
CA ALA A 2 -26.87 -70.34 -32.70
C ALA A 2 -28.15 -70.45 -31.84
N ASN A 3 -29.25 -69.83 -32.33
CA ASN A 3 -30.55 -69.52 -31.70
C ASN A 3 -30.54 -68.17 -30.96
N ARG A 4 -31.25 -67.09 -31.36
CA ARG A 4 -32.33 -66.85 -32.35
C ARG A 4 -33.75 -67.28 -31.91
N ASN A 5 -34.75 -66.47 -32.32
CA ASN A 5 -36.24 -66.56 -32.18
C ASN A 5 -36.84 -65.56 -31.15
N HIS A 6 -38.06 -64.99 -31.26
CA HIS A 6 -39.02 -64.59 -32.34
C HIS A 6 -40.25 -63.94 -31.63
N PHE A 7 -41.14 -63.04 -32.10
CA PHE A 7 -41.40 -62.21 -33.33
C PHE A 7 -41.63 -60.73 -32.86
N SER A 8 -41.74 -59.62 -33.63
CA SER A 8 -42.25 -59.25 -34.97
C SER A 8 -43.78 -59.03 -35.13
N THR A 9 -44.21 -57.75 -35.20
CA THR A 9 -45.35 -57.24 -36.00
C THR A 9 -45.15 -55.78 -36.41
N ASN A 10 -45.71 -55.39 -37.56
CA ASN A 10 -45.80 -54.05 -38.19
C ASN A 10 -47.31 -53.79 -38.50
N PRO A 11 -47.83 -52.62 -38.97
CA PRO A 11 -47.21 -51.69 -39.95
C PRO A 11 -47.62 -50.18 -39.87
N THR A 12 -47.37 -49.47 -40.99
CA THR A 12 -47.97 -48.20 -41.49
C THR A 12 -47.54 -46.82 -40.94
N CYS A 13 -47.19 -45.93 -41.88
CA CYS A 13 -46.97 -44.47 -41.70
C CYS A 13 -48.22 -43.68 -42.17
N PRO A 14 -48.33 -42.35 -41.89
CA PRO A 14 -47.74 -41.39 -42.85
C PRO A 14 -47.20 -40.05 -42.27
N SER A 15 -46.35 -39.39 -43.06
CA SER A 15 -46.03 -37.93 -43.08
C SER A 15 -45.38 -37.23 -41.85
N ALA A 16 -44.38 -36.38 -42.15
CA ALA A 16 -43.70 -35.46 -41.21
C ALA A 16 -44.08 -33.97 -41.51
N PRO A 17 -43.52 -32.96 -40.81
CA PRO A 17 -42.19 -32.46 -41.20
C PRO A 17 -41.25 -31.96 -40.07
N SER A 18 -39.99 -32.41 -40.15
CA SER A 18 -38.72 -31.72 -39.82
C SER A 18 -38.60 -30.65 -38.71
N LEU A 19 -37.70 -30.91 -37.75
CA LEU A 19 -36.81 -29.93 -37.12
C LEU A 19 -35.35 -30.47 -37.23
N PRO A 20 -34.34 -29.65 -37.60
CA PRO A 20 -32.98 -30.14 -37.87
C PRO A 20 -32.02 -30.10 -36.67
N ASP A 21 -31.02 -30.98 -36.70
CA ASP A 21 -30.02 -31.19 -35.65
C ASP A 21 -28.99 -30.05 -35.45
N LYS A 22 -28.29 -30.11 -34.32
CA LYS A 22 -26.98 -29.46 -34.12
C LYS A 22 -25.99 -30.41 -33.46
N GLN A 23 -24.87 -30.68 -34.14
CA GLN A 23 -23.65 -31.19 -33.52
C GLN A 23 -22.40 -30.51 -34.10
N VAL A 24 -21.50 -30.12 -33.19
CA VAL A 24 -20.03 -30.27 -33.26
C VAL A 24 -19.29 -29.72 -34.50
N SER A 25 -18.54 -28.61 -34.32
CA SER A 25 -17.05 -28.68 -34.24
C SER A 25 -16.32 -27.32 -34.28
N SER A 26 -15.17 -27.27 -33.58
CA SER A 26 -13.97 -26.47 -33.85
C SER A 26 -13.98 -24.93 -33.69
N ILE A 27 -12.80 -24.41 -33.33
CA ILE A 27 -12.44 -22.99 -33.17
C ILE A 27 -11.39 -22.67 -34.25
N PRO A 28 -11.45 -21.49 -34.90
CA PRO A 28 -10.21 -20.73 -35.07
C PRO A 28 -10.37 -19.20 -35.00
N GLY A 29 -9.31 -18.53 -34.56
CA GLY A 29 -8.92 -17.24 -35.14
C GLY A 29 -9.47 -15.96 -34.50
N SER A 30 -8.54 -15.22 -33.90
CA SER A 30 -8.54 -13.77 -33.74
C SER A 30 -9.43 -12.97 -34.70
N ASN A 31 -10.27 -12.08 -34.15
CA ASN A 31 -10.68 -10.85 -34.83
C ASN A 31 -10.49 -9.65 -33.88
N VAL A 32 -9.76 -8.65 -34.35
CA VAL A 32 -9.56 -7.39 -33.63
C VAL A 32 -10.88 -6.62 -33.60
N GLY A 33 -11.15 -5.92 -32.48
CA GLY A 33 -12.49 -5.45 -32.13
C GLY A 33 -13.16 -4.54 -33.17
N THR A 34 -14.32 -4.97 -33.68
CA THR A 34 -15.34 -4.07 -34.23
C THR A 34 -15.96 -3.24 -33.09
N PRO A 35 -15.94 -1.90 -33.12
CA PRO A 35 -16.65 -1.11 -32.13
C PRO A 35 -18.15 -1.42 -32.18
N PHE A 36 -18.75 -1.75 -31.03
CA PHE A 36 -20.20 -1.92 -30.94
C PHE A 36 -20.90 -0.62 -31.33
N LYS A 37 -21.76 -0.67 -32.35
CA LYS A 37 -22.61 0.48 -32.72
C LYS A 37 -23.67 0.71 -31.65
N PHE A 38 -23.40 1.60 -30.72
CA PHE A 38 -24.41 2.23 -29.88
C PHE A 38 -25.31 3.15 -30.72
N GLY A 39 -26.23 2.53 -31.47
CA GLY A 39 -27.34 3.22 -32.11
C GLY A 39 -28.29 3.83 -31.07
N THR A 40 -28.87 4.98 -31.39
CA THR A 40 -29.51 5.87 -30.43
C THR A 40 -30.79 5.29 -29.83
N PHE A 41 -30.70 4.79 -28.59
CA PHE A 41 -31.85 4.45 -27.73
C PHE A 41 -31.77 5.14 -26.36
N LEU A 42 -31.38 6.42 -26.36
CA LEU A 42 -31.19 7.26 -25.16
C LEU A 42 -32.47 7.60 -24.37
N HIS A 43 -33.63 7.01 -24.70
CA HIS A 43 -34.92 7.45 -24.14
C HIS A 43 -35.56 6.50 -23.12
N ASN A 44 -34.97 5.35 -22.79
CA ASN A 44 -35.63 4.34 -21.92
C ASN A 44 -34.81 3.80 -20.72
N THR A 45 -33.58 4.29 -20.49
CA THR A 45 -32.79 4.00 -19.28
C THR A 45 -32.58 5.20 -18.35
N TYR A 46 -32.95 6.42 -18.79
CA TYR A 46 -32.73 7.65 -18.01
C TYR A 46 -33.69 7.85 -16.82
N GLY A 47 -34.73 7.03 -16.68
CA GLY A 47 -35.75 7.14 -15.61
C GLY A 47 -35.27 6.87 -14.17
N LYS A 48 -33.96 6.64 -13.95
CA LYS A 48 -33.37 6.44 -12.60
C LYS A 48 -32.17 7.35 -12.27
N PHE A 49 -31.80 8.30 -13.14
CA PHE A 49 -30.69 9.24 -12.88
C PHE A 49 -31.19 10.59 -12.31
N HIS A 50 -32.15 10.55 -11.36
CA HIS A 50 -32.81 11.75 -10.85
C HIS A 50 -32.18 12.30 -9.57
N SER A 51 -31.53 13.46 -9.71
CA SER A 51 -30.93 14.31 -8.66
C SER A 51 -29.66 13.73 -7.96
N PRO A 52 -28.79 14.57 -7.35
CA PRO A 52 -28.77 16.04 -7.38
C PRO A 52 -27.82 16.63 -8.45
N LYS A 53 -26.87 15.85 -9.00
CA LYS A 53 -25.70 16.35 -9.76
C LYS A 53 -26.00 17.15 -11.05
N ILE A 54 -27.23 17.09 -11.56
CA ILE A 54 -27.67 17.83 -12.76
C ILE A 54 -27.64 19.36 -12.55
N THR A 55 -27.70 19.85 -11.30
CA THR A 55 -27.66 21.31 -11.01
C THR A 55 -26.37 22.00 -11.47
N ALA A 56 -25.26 21.25 -11.60
CA ALA A 56 -23.96 21.74 -12.05
C ALA A 56 -23.79 21.73 -13.59
N THR A 57 -24.75 21.20 -14.35
CA THR A 57 -24.70 21.14 -15.82
C THR A 57 -25.73 22.06 -16.48
N ILE A 58 -25.59 22.27 -17.79
CA ILE A 58 -26.54 23.02 -18.61
C ILE A 58 -27.55 22.01 -19.19
N ILE A 59 -28.71 21.88 -18.55
CA ILE A 59 -29.77 20.96 -18.96
C ILE A 59 -30.20 21.26 -20.41
N GLY A 60 -30.34 20.21 -21.22
CA GLY A 60 -30.83 20.30 -22.59
C GLY A 60 -29.80 20.80 -23.61
N ALA A 61 -28.54 20.97 -23.24
CA ALA A 61 -27.52 21.58 -24.09
C ALA A 61 -26.92 20.64 -25.14
N GLU A 62 -27.04 19.33 -24.95
CA GLU A 62 -26.61 18.26 -25.84
C GLU A 62 -27.30 18.29 -27.23
N PHE A 63 -26.63 17.81 -28.28
CA PHE A 63 -27.08 17.93 -29.68
C PHE A 63 -28.34 17.12 -30.00
N ASP A 64 -28.64 16.12 -29.20
CA ASP A 64 -29.69 15.10 -29.31
C ASP A 64 -30.82 15.27 -28.27
N SER A 65 -30.78 16.37 -27.49
CA SER A 65 -31.80 16.68 -26.48
C SER A 65 -33.20 16.91 -27.05
N SER A 66 -34.22 16.40 -26.36
CA SER A 66 -35.64 16.68 -26.65
C SER A 66 -36.01 18.15 -26.46
N ASP A 67 -35.34 18.87 -25.56
CA ASP A 67 -35.45 20.34 -25.36
C ASP A 67 -34.97 21.16 -26.59
N ARG A 68 -34.60 20.50 -27.70
CA ARG A 68 -34.14 21.11 -28.93
C ARG A 68 -34.93 20.65 -30.16
N ASP A 69 -36.04 19.92 -29.99
CA ASP A 69 -36.91 19.56 -31.11
C ASP A 69 -37.90 20.69 -31.46
N PRO A 70 -38.12 21.04 -32.75
CA PRO A 70 -37.38 20.59 -33.92
C PRO A 70 -35.98 21.25 -34.01
N PRO A 71 -34.89 20.48 -34.21
CA PRO A 71 -33.53 21.01 -34.15
C PRO A 71 -33.20 21.91 -35.35
N PRO A 72 -32.35 22.94 -35.19
CA PRO A 72 -32.04 23.90 -36.26
C PRO A 72 -31.52 23.21 -37.53
N ARG A 73 -32.25 23.34 -38.65
CA ARG A 73 -31.89 22.77 -39.96
C ARG A 73 -31.42 23.84 -40.95
N CYS A 74 -30.53 23.43 -41.86
CA CYS A 74 -30.33 24.12 -43.12
C CYS A 74 -31.31 23.57 -44.16
N HIS A 75 -31.73 24.40 -45.14
CA HIS A 75 -32.51 23.92 -46.27
C HIS A 75 -31.71 22.85 -47.05
N PRO A 76 -32.33 21.77 -47.56
CA PRO A 76 -31.66 20.79 -48.41
C PRO A 76 -30.83 21.42 -49.54
N GLY A 77 -29.65 20.85 -49.81
CA GLY A 77 -28.68 21.36 -50.78
C GLY A 77 -27.86 22.58 -50.33
N THR A 78 -28.21 23.26 -49.22
CA THR A 78 -27.50 24.47 -48.78
C THR A 78 -26.35 24.18 -47.81
N ARG A 79 -25.40 25.12 -47.67
CA ARG A 79 -24.25 25.11 -46.74
C ARG A 79 -23.30 23.89 -46.80
N LEU A 80 -23.47 22.98 -47.76
CA LEU A 80 -22.67 21.75 -47.93
C LEU A 80 -21.14 21.99 -47.82
N ALA A 81 -20.62 23.01 -48.51
CA ALA A 81 -19.18 23.29 -48.54
C ALA A 81 -18.57 23.70 -47.19
N ILE A 82 -19.33 24.30 -46.27
CA ILE A 82 -18.83 24.60 -44.91
C ILE A 82 -19.01 23.41 -43.98
N ILE A 83 -20.10 22.65 -44.11
CA ILE A 83 -20.30 21.40 -43.37
C ILE A 83 -19.16 20.41 -43.68
N GLN A 84 -18.84 20.20 -44.96
CA GLN A 84 -17.76 19.30 -45.37
C GLN A 84 -16.39 19.74 -44.83
N ARG A 85 -16.08 21.05 -44.80
CA ARG A 85 -14.82 21.57 -44.21
C ARG A 85 -14.74 21.39 -42.69
N CYS A 86 -15.86 21.18 -42.00
CA CYS A 86 -15.87 20.86 -40.57
C CYS A 86 -15.79 19.34 -40.33
N LEU A 87 -16.43 18.52 -41.15
CA LEU A 87 -16.29 17.06 -41.08
C LEU A 87 -14.87 16.59 -41.46
N ASN A 88 -14.29 17.17 -42.52
CA ASN A 88 -12.89 16.92 -42.88
C ASN A 88 -11.92 17.37 -41.77
N PHE A 89 -12.26 18.43 -41.02
CA PHE A 89 -11.44 18.87 -39.88
C PHE A 89 -11.45 17.86 -38.74
N ILE A 90 -12.61 17.26 -38.42
CA ILE A 90 -12.70 16.21 -37.41
C ILE A 90 -11.90 14.96 -37.83
N LEU A 91 -11.95 14.60 -39.11
CA LEU A 91 -11.26 13.42 -39.66
C LEU A 91 -9.74 13.58 -39.84
N MET A 92 -9.27 14.80 -40.11
CA MET A 92 -7.89 15.08 -40.55
C MET A 92 -7.17 16.06 -39.61
N CYS A 93 -7.59 16.15 -38.34
CA CYS A 93 -6.97 17.04 -37.37
C CYS A 93 -5.54 16.58 -37.06
N SER A 94 -4.56 17.48 -37.18
CA SER A 94 -3.15 17.21 -36.86
C SER A 94 -2.84 17.55 -35.40
N ASP A 95 -1.59 17.38 -34.98
CA ASP A 95 -1.16 17.89 -33.67
C ASP A 95 -1.13 19.44 -33.58
N HIS A 96 -1.28 20.12 -34.72
CA HIS A 96 -1.50 21.56 -34.83
C HIS A 96 -2.92 21.89 -35.32
N GLU A 97 -3.36 23.14 -35.12
CA GLU A 97 -4.70 23.67 -35.47
C GLU A 97 -5.91 23.02 -34.75
N LYS A 98 -5.76 22.53 -33.52
CA LYS A 98 -6.81 21.81 -32.74
C LYS A 98 -8.12 22.59 -32.42
N LEU A 99 -8.33 23.79 -32.96
CA LEU A 99 -9.53 24.63 -32.76
C LEU A 99 -10.05 25.21 -34.10
N ARG A 100 -11.35 25.05 -34.39
CA ARG A 100 -12.00 25.59 -35.59
C ARG A 100 -13.13 26.56 -35.26
N TRP A 101 -12.88 27.86 -35.46
CA TRP A 101 -13.86 28.93 -35.21
C TRP A 101 -14.81 29.14 -36.40
N VAL A 102 -16.12 29.00 -36.17
CA VAL A 102 -17.18 29.20 -37.20
C VAL A 102 -17.98 30.45 -36.87
N PHE A 103 -17.69 31.56 -37.55
CA PHE A 103 -18.29 32.88 -37.29
C PHE A 103 -19.15 33.39 -38.46
N GLY A 104 -19.78 34.56 -38.24
CA GLY A 104 -20.65 35.24 -39.21
C GLY A 104 -21.83 35.96 -38.55
N PRO A 105 -22.63 36.76 -39.30
CA PRO A 105 -23.75 37.53 -38.75
C PRO A 105 -24.88 36.71 -38.08
N ALA A 106 -25.86 37.40 -37.50
CA ALA A 106 -27.12 36.78 -37.08
C ALA A 106 -27.88 36.18 -38.28
N GLY A 107 -28.77 35.21 -38.04
CA GLY A 107 -29.61 34.59 -39.09
C GLY A 107 -28.91 33.67 -40.10
N VAL A 108 -27.59 33.76 -40.33
CA VAL A 108 -26.90 33.06 -41.44
C VAL A 108 -26.85 31.52 -41.35
N GLY A 109 -27.41 30.91 -40.30
CA GLY A 109 -27.52 29.45 -40.14
C GLY A 109 -26.44 28.77 -39.30
N LYS A 110 -25.62 29.52 -38.53
CA LYS A 110 -24.51 28.96 -37.72
C LYS A 110 -24.92 27.77 -36.85
N SER A 111 -25.99 27.91 -36.06
CA SER A 111 -26.48 26.86 -35.15
C SER A 111 -26.93 25.59 -35.89
N ALA A 112 -27.49 25.74 -37.10
CA ALA A 112 -27.89 24.61 -37.93
C ALA A 112 -26.71 23.89 -38.59
N ILE A 113 -25.67 24.63 -38.97
CA ILE A 113 -24.40 24.04 -39.42
C ILE A 113 -23.79 23.20 -38.29
N MET A 114 -23.74 23.73 -37.06
CA MET A 114 -23.22 23.00 -35.90
C MET A 114 -24.08 21.78 -35.52
N GLN A 115 -25.41 21.86 -35.64
CA GLN A 115 -26.30 20.70 -35.46
C GLN A 115 -25.94 19.58 -36.44
N ILE A 116 -25.84 19.90 -37.75
CA ILE A 116 -25.55 18.91 -38.79
C ILE A 116 -24.13 18.33 -38.62
N ILE A 117 -23.18 19.08 -38.07
CA ILE A 117 -21.83 18.57 -37.75
C ILE A 117 -21.87 17.56 -36.59
N ALA A 118 -22.65 17.81 -35.53
CA ALA A 118 -22.78 16.88 -34.41
C ALA A 118 -23.52 15.60 -34.82
N GLU A 119 -24.63 15.72 -35.57
CA GLU A 119 -25.40 14.57 -36.10
C GLU A 119 -24.63 13.75 -37.16
N LYS A 120 -23.61 14.34 -37.79
CA LYS A 120 -22.75 13.68 -38.78
C LYS A 120 -21.31 13.50 -38.29
N ALA A 121 -21.09 13.53 -36.98
CA ALA A 121 -19.81 13.17 -36.40
C ALA A 121 -19.44 11.74 -36.86
N PRO A 122 -18.21 11.49 -37.35
CA PRO A 122 -17.84 10.17 -37.86
C PRO A 122 -17.96 9.05 -36.81
N ASP A 123 -18.32 7.84 -37.26
CA ASP A 123 -18.29 6.64 -36.42
C ASP A 123 -16.90 6.51 -35.73
N GLY A 124 -16.90 6.30 -34.41
CA GLY A 124 -15.69 6.23 -33.58
C GLY A 124 -15.23 7.56 -32.97
N VAL A 125 -15.76 8.71 -33.41
CA VAL A 125 -15.39 10.02 -32.81
C VAL A 125 -16.06 10.21 -31.44
N ILE A 126 -15.25 10.45 -30.43
CA ILE A 126 -15.68 10.80 -29.08
C ILE A 126 -15.85 12.33 -29.02
N PHE A 127 -17.06 12.80 -28.71
CA PHE A 127 -17.35 14.22 -28.57
C PHE A 127 -18.46 14.47 -27.55
N ALA A 128 -18.51 15.71 -27.06
CA ALA A 128 -19.59 16.31 -26.29
C ALA A 128 -20.04 17.62 -27.00
N SER A 129 -21.19 18.15 -26.63
CA SER A 129 -21.83 19.28 -27.32
C SER A 129 -22.60 20.19 -26.36
N VAL A 130 -22.49 21.52 -26.54
CA VAL A 130 -23.14 22.52 -25.68
C VAL A 130 -23.77 23.61 -26.54
N PHE A 131 -25.11 23.60 -26.62
CA PHE A 131 -25.91 24.57 -27.39
C PHE A 131 -26.65 25.55 -26.46
N PHE A 132 -26.00 26.67 -26.14
CA PHE A 132 -26.53 27.79 -25.32
C PHE A 132 -27.78 28.51 -25.90
N SER A 133 -28.07 28.32 -27.19
CA SER A 133 -28.93 29.23 -27.97
C SER A 133 -30.45 29.08 -27.74
N VAL A 134 -30.89 28.26 -26.78
CA VAL A 134 -32.30 27.85 -26.58
C VAL A 134 -32.63 27.83 -25.08
N ASN A 135 -33.88 28.15 -24.73
CA ASN A 135 -34.52 27.95 -23.41
C ASN A 135 -33.63 28.24 -22.19
N GLY A 136 -33.16 29.49 -22.06
CA GLY A 136 -32.51 29.98 -20.82
C GLY A 136 -31.08 29.50 -20.57
N ARG A 137 -30.49 28.66 -21.42
CA ARG A 137 -29.15 28.05 -21.28
C ARG A 137 -27.98 29.03 -21.46
N ARG A 138 -27.92 30.09 -20.64
CA ARG A 138 -26.96 31.20 -20.74
C ARG A 138 -25.79 31.12 -19.76
N ASP A 139 -25.81 30.19 -18.82
CA ASP A 139 -24.77 30.03 -17.81
C ASP A 139 -23.53 29.34 -18.40
N GLY A 140 -22.56 30.14 -18.85
CA GLY A 140 -21.31 29.66 -19.39
C GLY A 140 -20.40 28.94 -18.38
N THR A 141 -20.59 29.14 -17.07
CA THR A 141 -19.71 28.54 -16.04
C THR A 141 -19.82 27.02 -16.02
N LYS A 142 -21.02 26.49 -16.30
CA LYS A 142 -21.35 25.06 -16.31
C LYS A 142 -20.89 24.32 -17.56
N THR A 143 -20.25 24.99 -18.52
CA THR A 143 -19.83 24.39 -19.80
C THR A 143 -18.90 23.19 -19.61
N ILE A 144 -17.86 23.33 -18.78
CA ILE A 144 -16.87 22.27 -18.55
C ILE A 144 -17.50 21.07 -17.82
N ALA A 145 -18.31 21.32 -16.78
CA ALA A 145 -19.05 20.27 -16.08
C ALA A 145 -20.02 19.51 -17.01
N THR A 146 -20.68 20.23 -17.95
CA THR A 146 -21.58 19.64 -18.94
C THR A 146 -20.83 18.75 -19.94
N ILE A 147 -19.66 19.19 -20.42
CA ILE A 147 -18.78 18.41 -21.29
C ILE A 147 -18.26 17.17 -20.55
N ALA A 148 -17.73 17.34 -19.34
CA ALA A 148 -17.22 16.24 -18.52
C ALA A 148 -18.31 15.20 -18.23
N TYR A 149 -19.54 15.63 -17.89
CA TYR A 149 -20.67 14.74 -17.69
C TYR A 149 -21.04 13.96 -18.97
N GLN A 150 -21.17 14.62 -20.12
CA GLN A 150 -21.50 13.95 -21.40
C GLN A 150 -20.42 12.93 -21.82
N LEU A 151 -19.14 13.23 -21.59
CA LEU A 151 -18.05 12.28 -21.83
C LEU A 151 -18.10 11.12 -20.82
N ALA A 152 -18.33 11.43 -19.53
CA ALA A 152 -18.33 10.43 -18.47
C ALA A 152 -19.45 9.39 -18.63
N VAL A 153 -20.69 9.80 -18.93
CA VAL A 153 -21.82 8.85 -19.09
C VAL A 153 -21.73 8.00 -20.37
N LYS A 154 -20.81 8.32 -21.30
CA LYS A 154 -20.64 7.60 -22.57
C LYS A 154 -19.68 6.40 -22.48
N TYR A 155 -18.89 6.31 -21.41
CA TYR A 155 -17.90 5.24 -21.20
C TYR A 155 -18.06 4.62 -19.82
N ARG A 156 -17.45 3.45 -19.61
CA ARG A 156 -17.16 2.96 -18.26
C ARG A 156 -15.68 3.10 -17.98
N PHE A 157 -15.34 3.54 -16.77
CA PHE A 157 -13.96 3.68 -16.32
C PHE A 157 -13.68 2.56 -15.32
N LEU A 158 -12.85 1.60 -15.70
CA LEU A 158 -12.44 0.54 -14.79
C LEU A 158 -11.26 1.01 -13.95
N VAL A 159 -11.41 0.94 -12.63
CA VAL A 159 -10.31 1.02 -11.66
C VAL A 159 -10.04 -0.38 -11.13
N ILE A 160 -8.77 -0.76 -11.08
CA ILE A 160 -8.32 -2.03 -10.48
C ILE A 160 -7.44 -1.67 -9.28
N ILE A 161 -7.72 -2.27 -8.14
CA ILE A 161 -6.90 -2.25 -6.93
C ILE A 161 -6.44 -3.69 -6.72
N ASP A 162 -5.14 -3.92 -6.69
CA ASP A 162 -4.53 -5.22 -6.43
C ASP A 162 -3.78 -5.17 -5.10
N GLY A 163 -3.75 -6.28 -4.37
CA GLY A 163 -3.10 -6.38 -3.06
C GLY A 163 -3.57 -5.35 -2.03
N LEU A 164 -4.88 -5.19 -1.79
CA LEU A 164 -5.37 -4.25 -0.75
C LEU A 164 -4.79 -4.57 0.65
N ASP A 165 -4.55 -5.85 0.94
CA ASP A 165 -3.88 -6.35 2.15
C ASP A 165 -2.37 -6.07 2.19
N GLU A 166 -1.78 -5.48 1.15
CA GLU A 166 -0.41 -4.95 1.15
C GLU A 166 -0.36 -3.46 1.54
N CYS A 167 -1.49 -2.84 1.87
CA CYS A 167 -1.54 -1.54 2.53
C CYS A 167 -1.40 -1.73 4.05
N ASP A 168 -0.27 -1.30 4.62
CA ASP A 168 0.18 -1.55 6.01
C ASP A 168 -0.78 -1.13 7.14
N ASN A 169 -1.88 -0.44 6.83
CA ASN A 169 -2.84 0.06 7.82
C ASN A 169 -4.28 -0.40 7.54
N PRO A 170 -4.83 -1.37 8.32
CA PRO A 170 -6.22 -1.82 8.21
C PRO A 170 -7.29 -0.73 8.34
N PHE A 171 -6.99 0.41 8.98
CA PHE A 171 -7.89 1.58 8.97
C PHE A 171 -7.98 2.20 7.57
N VAL A 172 -6.84 2.42 6.91
CA VAL A 172 -6.77 3.01 5.56
C VAL A 172 -7.39 2.06 4.52
N GLN A 173 -7.18 0.75 4.66
CA GLN A 173 -7.88 -0.25 3.83
C GLN A 173 -9.41 -0.11 3.98
N ARG A 174 -9.92 -0.05 5.21
CA ARG A 174 -11.36 0.15 5.50
C ARG A 174 -11.88 1.49 5.01
N GLU A 175 -11.11 2.57 5.12
CA GLU A 175 -11.49 3.91 4.66
C GLU A 175 -11.61 3.95 3.12
N LEU A 176 -10.63 3.39 2.41
CA LEU A 176 -10.67 3.28 0.95
C LEU A 176 -11.89 2.48 0.48
N LEU A 177 -12.19 1.34 1.13
CA LEU A 177 -13.38 0.56 0.84
C LEU A 177 -14.68 1.33 1.15
N GLN A 178 -14.76 2.07 2.25
CA GLN A 178 -15.90 2.95 2.58
C GLN A 178 -16.12 4.03 1.53
N LEU A 179 -15.05 4.69 1.06
CA LEU A 179 -15.12 5.73 0.02
C LEU A 179 -15.64 5.15 -1.31
N ILE A 180 -15.19 3.95 -1.68
CA ILE A 180 -15.64 3.23 -2.89
C ILE A 180 -17.13 2.84 -2.77
N THR A 181 -17.54 2.17 -1.69
CA THR A 181 -18.94 1.74 -1.54
C THR A 181 -19.89 2.92 -1.39
N ALA A 182 -19.53 3.96 -0.64
CA ALA A 182 -20.32 5.19 -0.52
C ALA A 182 -20.48 5.91 -1.88
N LEU A 183 -19.44 5.93 -2.72
CA LEU A 183 -19.52 6.45 -4.08
C LEU A 183 -20.50 5.63 -4.93
N CYS A 184 -20.45 4.30 -4.87
CA CYS A 184 -21.36 3.40 -5.58
C CYS A 184 -22.81 3.52 -5.10
N LEU A 185 -23.05 3.47 -3.79
CA LEU A 185 -24.39 3.60 -3.18
C LEU A 185 -25.03 4.96 -3.48
N THR A 186 -24.25 6.04 -3.38
CA THR A 186 -24.73 7.42 -3.64
C THR A 186 -24.89 7.70 -5.14
N ASN A 187 -24.26 6.91 -6.02
CA ASN A 187 -24.28 7.12 -7.47
C ASN A 187 -24.41 5.77 -8.23
N PRO A 188 -25.53 5.02 -8.13
CA PRO A 188 -25.64 3.67 -8.70
C PRO A 188 -25.55 3.59 -10.24
N ALA A 189 -25.68 4.74 -10.92
CA ALA A 189 -25.49 4.89 -12.36
C ALA A 189 -24.17 5.59 -12.73
N SER A 190 -23.22 5.66 -11.80
CA SER A 190 -21.84 6.09 -12.05
C SER A 190 -21.20 5.26 -13.17
N PRO A 191 -20.39 5.87 -14.06
CA PRO A 191 -19.65 5.13 -15.07
C PRO A 191 -18.43 4.37 -14.51
N ILE A 192 -18.05 4.60 -13.24
CA ILE A 192 -16.86 4.00 -12.64
C ILE A 192 -17.18 2.57 -12.19
N LEU A 193 -16.39 1.61 -12.67
CA LEU A 193 -16.34 0.23 -12.21
C LEU A 193 -15.11 0.02 -11.34
N TRP A 194 -15.21 -0.88 -10.37
CA TRP A 194 -14.12 -1.23 -9.47
C TRP A 194 -13.91 -2.76 -9.49
N ILE A 195 -12.65 -3.17 -9.53
CA ILE A 195 -12.20 -4.53 -9.16
C ILE A 195 -11.20 -4.35 -8.03
N VAL A 196 -11.37 -5.10 -6.94
CA VAL A 196 -10.47 -5.09 -5.78
C VAL A 196 -10.05 -6.53 -5.53
N ALA A 197 -8.75 -6.80 -5.55
CA ALA A 197 -8.17 -8.06 -5.13
C ALA A 197 -7.48 -7.90 -3.77
N SER A 198 -7.69 -8.88 -2.89
CA SER A 198 -7.07 -8.95 -1.58
C SER A 198 -7.13 -10.37 -1.01
N ARG A 199 -6.38 -10.61 0.05
CA ARG A 199 -6.64 -11.69 1.01
C ARG A 199 -7.98 -11.47 1.73
N PRO A 200 -8.63 -12.53 2.25
CA PRO A 200 -9.86 -12.44 3.02
C PRO A 200 -9.60 -12.01 4.48
N GLU A 201 -8.78 -10.98 4.71
CA GLU A 201 -8.42 -10.53 6.06
C GLU A 201 -9.67 -10.17 6.89
N PRO A 202 -9.69 -10.42 8.22
CA PRO A 202 -10.91 -10.30 9.02
C PRO A 202 -11.60 -8.93 8.91
N HIS A 203 -10.83 -7.84 8.81
CA HIS A 203 -11.35 -6.47 8.65
C HIS A 203 -11.85 -6.13 7.25
N ILE A 204 -11.41 -6.86 6.21
CA ILE A 204 -11.90 -6.74 4.84
C ILE A 204 -13.19 -7.56 4.70
N THR A 205 -13.16 -8.82 5.15
CA THR A 205 -14.30 -9.74 5.08
C THR A 205 -15.50 -9.19 5.85
N SER A 206 -15.31 -8.80 7.12
CA SER A 206 -16.37 -8.16 7.93
C SER A 206 -16.82 -6.78 7.46
N PHE A 207 -16.09 -6.13 6.55
CA PHE A 207 -16.57 -4.93 5.87
C PHE A 207 -17.56 -5.27 4.75
N PHE A 208 -17.24 -6.26 3.90
CA PHE A 208 -18.11 -6.67 2.80
C PHE A 208 -19.37 -7.40 3.28
N GLU A 209 -19.29 -8.16 4.37
CA GLU A 209 -20.45 -8.85 4.97
C GLU A 209 -21.59 -7.91 5.41
N LYS A 210 -21.32 -6.61 5.62
CA LYS A 210 -22.32 -5.63 6.04
C LYS A 210 -23.50 -5.55 5.07
N THR A 211 -24.72 -5.62 5.62
CA THR A 211 -25.99 -5.49 4.87
C THR A 211 -26.08 -4.22 4.02
N GLU A 212 -25.41 -3.15 4.44
CA GLU A 212 -25.30 -1.87 3.71
C GLU A 212 -24.47 -1.97 2.43
N VAL A 213 -23.49 -2.88 2.41
CA VAL A 213 -22.47 -3.02 1.34
C VAL A 213 -22.85 -4.10 0.33
N GLN A 214 -23.51 -5.18 0.76
CA GLN A 214 -23.98 -6.28 -0.12
C GLN A 214 -24.71 -5.85 -1.42
N PRO A 215 -25.49 -4.75 -1.49
CA PRO A 215 -26.14 -4.32 -2.73
C PRO A 215 -25.20 -3.80 -3.84
N VAL A 216 -23.91 -3.55 -3.57
CA VAL A 216 -22.99 -2.87 -4.52
C VAL A 216 -21.74 -3.66 -4.92
N TYR A 217 -21.57 -4.91 -4.48
CA TYR A 217 -20.46 -5.77 -4.90
C TYR A 217 -20.91 -7.19 -5.28
N VAL A 218 -20.01 -7.94 -5.90
CA VAL A 218 -20.10 -9.40 -6.11
C VAL A 218 -18.78 -9.99 -5.64
N LYS A 219 -18.82 -11.12 -4.91
CA LYS A 219 -17.62 -11.88 -4.53
C LYS A 219 -17.32 -12.90 -5.64
N GLU A 220 -16.09 -12.89 -6.13
CA GLU A 220 -15.49 -14.01 -6.86
C GLU A 220 -14.36 -14.59 -5.99
N GLU A 221 -14.18 -15.90 -5.99
CA GLU A 221 -13.24 -16.58 -5.09
C GLU A 221 -12.35 -17.56 -5.84
N ILE A 222 -11.03 -17.43 -5.67
CA ILE A 222 -10.03 -18.27 -6.32
C ILE A 222 -9.78 -19.50 -5.44
N ALA A 223 -10.66 -20.49 -5.55
CA ALA A 223 -10.58 -21.74 -4.80
C ALA A 223 -9.33 -22.55 -5.17
N ILE A 224 -8.40 -22.65 -4.21
CA ILE A 224 -7.10 -23.33 -4.36
C ILE A 224 -7.28 -24.84 -4.58
N ASP A 225 -8.26 -25.44 -3.92
CA ASP A 225 -8.63 -26.86 -3.96
C ASP A 225 -9.48 -27.26 -5.19
N SER A 226 -9.72 -26.33 -6.12
CA SER A 226 -10.48 -26.63 -7.35
C SER A 226 -9.69 -27.49 -8.35
N ASP A 227 -10.39 -28.38 -9.07
CA ASP A 227 -9.80 -29.24 -10.12
C ASP A 227 -8.98 -28.42 -11.13
N GLN A 228 -9.46 -27.23 -11.51
CA GLN A 228 -8.78 -26.36 -12.47
C GLN A 228 -7.49 -25.73 -11.90
N ALA A 229 -7.48 -25.29 -10.64
CA ALA A 229 -6.24 -24.84 -9.99
C ALA A 229 -5.23 -26.00 -9.88
N GLY A 230 -5.70 -27.21 -9.58
CA GLY A 230 -4.90 -28.43 -9.60
C GLY A 230 -4.31 -28.76 -10.99
N GLU A 231 -5.09 -28.64 -12.06
CA GLU A 231 -4.60 -28.80 -13.44
C GLU A 231 -3.58 -27.73 -13.83
N ASP A 232 -3.84 -26.47 -13.50
CA ASP A 232 -2.99 -25.34 -13.88
C ASP A 232 -1.62 -25.40 -13.16
N VAL A 233 -1.61 -25.76 -11.88
CA VAL A 233 -0.38 -26.04 -11.13
C VAL A 233 0.34 -27.29 -11.64
N GLN A 234 -0.37 -28.37 -11.98
CA GLN A 234 0.25 -29.53 -12.62
C GLN A 234 0.95 -29.14 -13.95
N ARG A 235 0.30 -28.30 -14.76
CA ARG A 235 0.84 -27.83 -16.04
C ARG A 235 2.11 -26.98 -15.84
N TYR A 236 2.11 -26.10 -14.84
CA TYR A 236 3.30 -25.34 -14.41
C TYR A 236 4.43 -26.26 -13.93
N LEU A 237 4.14 -27.20 -13.02
CA LEU A 237 5.11 -28.14 -12.47
C LEU A 237 5.76 -28.97 -13.59
N ARG A 238 4.96 -29.57 -14.49
CA ARG A 238 5.50 -30.35 -15.63
C ARG A 238 6.39 -29.48 -16.52
N ALA A 239 6.03 -28.23 -16.80
CA ALA A 239 6.86 -27.32 -17.59
C ALA A 239 8.18 -26.96 -16.89
N GLY A 240 8.14 -26.59 -15.61
CA GLY A 240 9.32 -26.22 -14.82
C GLY A 240 10.30 -27.39 -14.63
N LEU A 241 9.78 -28.56 -14.24
CA LEU A 241 10.57 -29.78 -14.09
C LEU A 241 11.15 -30.25 -15.43
N LYS A 242 10.40 -30.08 -16.54
CA LYS A 242 10.90 -30.37 -17.89
C LYS A 242 12.02 -29.44 -18.33
N LYS A 243 11.98 -28.16 -17.95
CA LYS A 243 13.09 -27.22 -18.18
C LYS A 243 14.36 -27.70 -17.48
N ILE A 244 14.28 -28.01 -16.18
CA ILE A 244 15.39 -28.51 -15.37
C ILE A 244 15.98 -29.80 -15.98
N GLN A 245 15.12 -30.75 -16.40
CA GLN A 245 15.55 -31.99 -17.06
C GLN A 245 16.40 -31.75 -18.33
N LEU A 246 16.12 -30.68 -19.06
CA LEU A 246 16.80 -30.34 -20.31
C LEU A 246 18.09 -29.53 -20.11
N GLU A 247 18.21 -28.80 -19.01
CA GLU A 247 19.38 -28.00 -18.64
C GLU A 247 20.50 -28.88 -18.05
N TYR A 248 20.16 -29.81 -17.15
CA TYR A 248 21.15 -30.63 -16.44
C TYR A 248 21.55 -31.90 -17.24
N PRO A 249 22.84 -32.07 -17.64
CA PRO A 249 23.27 -33.17 -18.53
C PRO A 249 23.06 -34.58 -17.98
N THR A 250 23.05 -34.73 -16.65
CA THR A 250 22.78 -35.98 -15.93
C THR A 250 21.32 -36.40 -15.99
N LEU A 251 20.39 -35.43 -16.00
CA LEU A 251 18.95 -35.64 -16.08
C LEU A 251 18.46 -35.80 -17.51
N LYS A 252 19.07 -35.07 -18.47
CA LYS A 252 18.72 -35.07 -19.90
C LYS A 252 18.73 -36.45 -20.57
N ARG A 253 19.38 -37.44 -19.95
CA ARG A 253 19.43 -38.85 -20.37
C ARG A 253 18.33 -39.73 -19.76
N LYS A 254 17.78 -39.35 -18.60
CA LYS A 254 16.64 -40.02 -17.95
C LYS A 254 15.36 -39.49 -18.58
N ARG A 255 14.65 -40.28 -19.39
CA ARG A 255 13.40 -39.82 -20.04
C ARG A 255 12.32 -39.51 -19.01
N ASP A 256 12.23 -40.37 -18.00
CA ASP A 256 11.19 -40.43 -17.00
C ASP A 256 11.71 -39.79 -15.69
N TRP A 257 12.15 -38.53 -15.77
CA TRP A 257 12.56 -37.74 -14.61
C TRP A 257 11.77 -36.41 -14.53
N PRO A 258 11.16 -36.10 -13.37
CA PRO A 258 10.83 -37.06 -12.30
C PRO A 258 9.96 -38.21 -12.84
N SER A 259 9.92 -39.34 -12.14
CA SER A 259 8.96 -40.39 -12.46
C SER A 259 7.53 -39.90 -12.21
N GLU A 260 6.55 -40.51 -12.86
CA GLU A 260 5.15 -40.05 -12.75
C GLU A 260 4.62 -40.16 -11.31
N LEU A 261 5.14 -41.10 -10.49
CA LEU A 261 4.80 -41.22 -9.08
C LEU A 261 5.38 -40.06 -8.24
N GLU A 262 6.66 -39.72 -8.44
CA GLU A 262 7.29 -38.55 -7.80
C GLU A 262 6.60 -37.24 -8.22
N PHE A 263 6.20 -37.13 -9.50
CA PHE A 263 5.44 -36.00 -10.01
C PHE A 263 4.07 -35.87 -9.34
N ILE A 264 3.30 -36.97 -9.26
CA ILE A 264 1.99 -36.99 -8.60
C ILE A 264 2.15 -36.57 -7.14
N HIS A 265 3.16 -37.05 -6.42
CA HIS A 265 3.36 -36.71 -5.02
C HIS A 265 3.55 -35.19 -4.81
N ILE A 266 4.38 -34.55 -5.65
CA ILE A 266 4.58 -33.09 -5.64
C ILE A 266 3.32 -32.34 -6.06
N ALA A 267 2.58 -32.82 -7.07
CA ALA A 267 1.35 -32.20 -7.53
C ALA A 267 0.25 -32.22 -6.46
N THR A 268 0.10 -33.35 -5.75
CA THR A 268 -0.82 -33.48 -4.62
C THR A 268 -0.39 -32.62 -3.43
N ALA A 269 0.91 -32.53 -3.12
CA ALA A 269 1.41 -31.64 -2.07
C ALA A 269 1.23 -30.15 -2.39
N ALA A 270 1.30 -29.79 -3.67
CA ALA A 270 1.04 -28.43 -4.14
C ALA A 270 -0.45 -28.06 -4.04
N SER A 271 -1.37 -29.01 -4.26
CA SER A 271 -2.82 -28.84 -4.07
C SER A 271 -3.41 -27.55 -4.69
N GLY A 272 -2.93 -27.14 -5.88
CA GLY A 272 -3.35 -25.89 -6.56
C GLY A 272 -2.64 -24.61 -6.12
N LEU A 273 -1.75 -24.66 -5.12
CA LEU A 273 -0.97 -23.51 -4.64
C LEU A 273 0.26 -23.23 -5.51
N PHE A 274 0.16 -22.24 -6.40
CA PHE A 274 1.27 -21.78 -7.25
C PHE A 274 2.52 -21.35 -6.47
N ALA A 275 2.38 -20.78 -5.28
CA ALA A 275 3.50 -20.40 -4.43
C ALA A 275 4.41 -21.60 -4.14
N TYR A 276 3.84 -22.71 -3.64
CA TYR A 276 4.54 -23.98 -3.42
C TYR A 276 5.19 -24.51 -4.69
N ALA A 277 4.43 -24.60 -5.79
CA ALA A 277 4.95 -25.10 -7.05
C ALA A 277 6.16 -24.30 -7.56
N SER A 278 6.13 -22.96 -7.41
CA SER A 278 7.23 -22.09 -7.81
C SER A 278 8.47 -22.26 -6.93
N VAL A 279 8.30 -22.47 -5.62
CA VAL A 279 9.41 -22.71 -4.67
C VAL A 279 10.04 -24.07 -4.95
N VAL A 280 9.25 -25.13 -5.17
CA VAL A 280 9.76 -26.45 -5.58
C VAL A 280 10.58 -26.37 -6.87
N VAL A 281 10.07 -25.71 -7.91
CA VAL A 281 10.80 -25.56 -9.18
C VAL A 281 12.10 -24.77 -9.00
N ARG A 282 12.10 -23.67 -8.23
CA ARG A 282 13.32 -22.87 -7.96
C ARG A 282 14.33 -23.62 -7.07
N TYR A 283 13.86 -24.34 -6.04
CA TYR A 283 14.69 -25.15 -5.15
C TYR A 283 15.36 -26.33 -5.86
N ILE A 284 14.62 -27.02 -6.74
CA ILE A 284 15.17 -28.14 -7.53
C ILE A 284 16.09 -27.64 -8.64
N GLY A 285 15.74 -26.54 -9.32
CA GLY A 285 16.53 -26.00 -10.43
C GLY A 285 17.82 -25.27 -10.05
N ASP A 286 18.03 -25.00 -8.75
CA ASP A 286 19.10 -24.18 -8.20
C ASP A 286 20.52 -24.56 -8.69
N ALA A 287 21.07 -23.69 -9.54
CA ALA A 287 22.38 -23.84 -10.16
C ALA A 287 23.55 -23.73 -9.17
N HIS A 288 23.37 -23.09 -8.00
CA HIS A 288 24.41 -23.01 -6.97
C HIS A 288 24.53 -24.34 -6.20
N TYR A 289 23.46 -25.14 -6.16
CA TYR A 289 23.47 -26.47 -5.55
C TYR A 289 23.86 -27.59 -6.54
N GLY A 290 23.47 -27.49 -7.81
CA GLY A 290 23.99 -28.32 -8.90
C GLY A 290 23.48 -29.78 -8.98
N ASP A 291 22.90 -30.35 -7.91
CA ASP A 291 22.22 -31.66 -7.93
C ASP A 291 20.69 -31.55 -7.75
N PRO A 292 19.92 -31.32 -8.84
CA PRO A 292 18.46 -31.40 -8.85
C PRO A 292 17.89 -32.76 -8.43
N ALA A 293 18.64 -33.86 -8.55
CA ALA A 293 18.16 -35.19 -8.14
C ALA A 293 18.28 -35.42 -6.62
N ALA A 294 19.19 -34.72 -5.92
CA ALA A 294 19.17 -34.61 -4.46
C ALA A 294 18.09 -33.62 -4.00
N ARG A 295 18.00 -32.42 -4.59
CA ARG A 295 16.95 -31.44 -4.26
C ARG A 295 15.53 -32.03 -4.39
N LEU A 296 15.25 -32.79 -5.45
CA LEU A 296 13.98 -33.50 -5.64
C LEU A 296 13.66 -34.45 -4.48
N ARG A 297 14.63 -35.26 -4.04
CA ARG A 297 14.45 -36.19 -2.91
C ARG A 297 14.16 -35.45 -1.61
N TYR A 298 14.87 -34.34 -1.34
CA TYR A 298 14.59 -33.51 -0.17
C TYR A 298 13.19 -32.87 -0.18
N VAL A 299 12.60 -32.60 -1.35
CA VAL A 299 11.20 -32.15 -1.44
C VAL A 299 10.25 -33.31 -1.11
N LEU A 300 10.49 -34.50 -1.65
CA LEU A 300 9.68 -35.69 -1.38
C LEU A 300 9.73 -36.10 0.10
N GLU A 301 10.92 -36.06 0.73
CA GLU A 301 11.11 -36.30 2.17
C GLU A 301 10.26 -35.35 3.03
N VAL A 302 10.20 -34.06 2.69
CA VAL A 302 9.35 -33.07 3.40
C VAL A 302 7.86 -33.40 3.23
N ILE A 303 7.43 -33.78 2.03
CA ILE A 303 6.02 -34.17 1.79
C ILE A 303 5.66 -35.41 2.60
N ASP A 304 6.54 -36.42 2.63
CA ASP A 304 6.37 -37.64 3.41
C ASP A 304 6.31 -37.35 4.92
N ASP A 305 7.16 -36.45 5.44
CA ASP A 305 7.17 -36.09 6.87
C ASP A 305 5.92 -35.33 7.30
N VAL A 306 5.48 -34.31 6.56
CA VAL A 306 4.17 -33.67 6.80
C VAL A 306 3.01 -34.65 6.60
N GLY A 307 3.16 -35.62 5.67
CA GLY A 307 2.18 -36.65 5.39
C GLY A 307 1.90 -37.61 6.56
N LYS A 308 2.82 -37.72 7.53
CA LYS A 308 2.72 -38.58 8.73
C LYS A 308 2.00 -37.89 9.88
N ASP A 309 1.91 -36.55 9.89
CA ASP A 309 1.28 -35.78 10.94
C ASP A 309 -0.16 -35.40 10.55
N GLU A 310 -1.13 -36.15 11.08
CA GLU A 310 -2.56 -35.88 10.86
C GLU A 310 -3.07 -34.59 11.54
N THR A 311 -2.29 -33.96 12.42
CA THR A 311 -2.69 -32.72 13.12
C THR A 311 -2.33 -31.50 12.28
N LEU A 312 -1.09 -31.40 11.80
CA LEU A 312 -0.64 -30.33 10.89
C LEU A 312 -1.44 -30.26 9.58
N ARG A 313 -2.03 -31.38 9.16
CA ARG A 313 -2.67 -31.54 7.85
C ARG A 313 -4.13 -31.08 7.78
N LYS A 314 -4.79 -30.77 8.91
CA LYS A 314 -6.23 -30.45 8.94
C LYS A 314 -6.54 -28.95 9.03
N ASP A 315 -5.72 -28.19 9.73
CA ASP A 315 -6.10 -26.82 10.15
C ASP A 315 -5.35 -25.68 9.43
N HIS A 316 -4.27 -25.95 8.68
CA HIS A 316 -3.49 -24.90 8.00
C HIS A 316 -3.26 -25.16 6.49
N PRO A 317 -3.88 -24.38 5.58
CA PRO A 317 -3.78 -24.58 4.13
C PRO A 317 -2.38 -24.28 3.54
N MET A 318 -1.44 -23.75 4.32
CA MET A 318 -0.06 -23.52 3.86
C MET A 318 0.98 -24.49 4.46
N ALA A 319 0.58 -25.49 5.26
CA ALA A 319 1.49 -26.37 6.00
C ALA A 319 2.60 -27.02 5.13
N GLN A 320 2.30 -27.44 3.89
CA GLN A 320 3.29 -27.99 2.95
C GLN A 320 4.32 -26.93 2.49
N LEU A 321 3.89 -25.69 2.30
CA LEU A 321 4.75 -24.57 1.91
C LEU A 321 5.63 -24.12 3.08
N ASP A 322 5.07 -24.03 4.27
CA ASP A 322 5.77 -23.67 5.50
C ASP A 322 6.82 -24.74 5.85
N ALA A 323 6.50 -26.03 5.72
CA ALA A 323 7.48 -27.12 5.89
C ALA A 323 8.62 -27.06 4.86
N LEU A 324 8.33 -26.65 3.61
CA LEU A 324 9.35 -26.44 2.58
C LEU A 324 10.21 -25.20 2.88
N TYR A 325 9.64 -24.12 3.42
CA TYR A 325 10.41 -22.97 3.90
C TYR A 325 11.30 -23.33 5.10
N SER A 326 10.78 -24.03 6.11
CA SER A 326 11.57 -24.61 7.20
C SER A 326 12.71 -25.48 6.68
N ARG A 327 12.46 -26.33 5.68
CA ARG A 327 13.52 -27.13 5.06
C ARG A 327 14.57 -26.28 4.37
N ILE A 328 14.19 -25.22 3.66
CA ILE A 328 15.11 -24.30 2.99
C ILE A 328 16.01 -23.60 4.03
N LEU A 329 15.41 -23.06 5.10
CA LEU A 329 16.12 -22.40 6.20
C LEU A 329 17.04 -23.37 6.98
N SER A 330 16.64 -24.63 7.16
CA SER A 330 17.46 -25.66 7.83
C SER A 330 18.78 -26.00 7.11
N ASN A 331 18.98 -25.53 5.87
CA ASN A 331 20.27 -25.67 5.16
C ASN A 331 21.29 -24.58 5.53
N ILE A 332 20.86 -23.51 6.20
CA ILE A 332 21.73 -22.39 6.60
C ILE A 332 22.63 -22.85 7.76
N PRO A 333 23.98 -22.86 7.62
CA PRO A 333 24.87 -23.24 8.70
C PRO A 333 24.85 -22.23 9.85
N ASP A 334 24.96 -22.72 11.08
CA ASP A 334 24.97 -21.91 12.32
C ASP A 334 25.93 -20.71 12.23
N ALA A 335 27.11 -20.93 11.66
CA ALA A 335 28.17 -19.93 11.47
C ALA A 335 27.77 -18.71 10.60
N VAL A 336 26.68 -18.78 9.83
CA VAL A 336 26.09 -17.67 9.07
C VAL A 336 24.61 -17.44 9.37
N MET A 337 23.98 -18.29 10.20
CA MET A 337 22.56 -18.19 10.56
C MET A 337 22.22 -16.82 11.16
N MET A 338 23.05 -16.33 12.08
CA MET A 338 22.86 -15.01 12.68
C MET A 338 22.91 -13.89 11.63
N ASN A 339 23.89 -13.90 10.72
CA ASN A 339 23.95 -12.91 9.63
C ASN A 339 22.73 -12.98 8.70
N THR A 340 22.16 -14.17 8.53
CA THR A 340 20.95 -14.39 7.72
C THR A 340 19.71 -13.82 8.40
N ARG A 341 19.52 -14.10 9.71
CA ARG A 341 18.47 -13.48 10.54
C ARG A 341 18.55 -11.95 10.52
N LYS A 342 19.76 -11.40 10.65
CA LYS A 342 20.05 -9.95 10.63
C LYS A 342 19.65 -9.29 9.30
N LEU A 343 20.03 -9.89 8.17
CA LEU A 343 19.62 -9.39 6.84
C LEU A 343 18.11 -9.49 6.63
N LEU A 344 17.48 -10.61 7.00
CA LEU A 344 16.04 -10.82 6.84
C LEU A 344 15.22 -9.85 7.69
N ARG A 345 15.47 -9.75 9.01
CA ARG A 345 14.73 -8.82 9.89
C ARG A 345 14.92 -7.36 9.48
N LEU A 346 16.11 -6.95 9.01
CA LEU A 346 16.29 -5.60 8.49
C LEU A 346 15.53 -5.41 7.17
N HIS A 347 15.50 -6.40 6.27
CA HIS A 347 14.77 -6.30 5.01
C HIS A 347 13.24 -6.20 5.19
N GLU A 348 12.66 -6.78 6.25
CA GLU A 348 11.24 -6.60 6.54
C GLU A 348 10.89 -5.18 7.04
N ASN A 349 11.87 -4.36 7.43
CA ASN A 349 11.61 -2.96 7.74
C ASN A 349 11.29 -2.18 6.46
N TYR A 350 10.13 -1.53 6.43
CA TYR A 350 9.61 -0.72 5.32
C TYR A 350 10.66 0.17 4.62
N VAL A 351 11.53 0.85 5.41
CA VAL A 351 12.53 1.79 4.87
C VAL A 351 13.68 1.06 4.17
N TRP A 352 14.02 -0.15 4.63
CA TRP A 352 15.13 -0.96 4.15
C TRP A 352 14.72 -1.95 3.05
N ARG A 353 13.45 -2.37 3.01
CA ARG A 353 12.89 -3.30 2.01
C ARG A 353 13.13 -2.88 0.55
N SER A 354 13.18 -1.59 0.29
CA SER A 354 13.39 -0.99 -1.04
C SER A 354 14.83 -0.59 -1.36
N GLN A 355 15.77 -0.80 -0.43
CA GLN A 355 17.18 -0.37 -0.60
C GLN A 355 18.03 -1.41 -1.33
N ASN A 356 19.02 -0.94 -2.08
CA ASN A 356 19.98 -1.81 -2.75
C ASN A 356 20.73 -2.70 -1.74
N PHE A 357 21.04 -3.93 -2.14
CA PHE A 357 21.56 -4.96 -1.24
C PHE A 357 22.88 -4.54 -0.54
N ARG A 358 23.77 -3.80 -1.24
CA ARG A 358 25.01 -3.27 -0.65
C ARG A 358 24.75 -2.26 0.48
N LEU A 359 23.73 -1.41 0.37
CA LEU A 359 23.37 -0.47 1.45
C LEU A 359 22.89 -1.22 2.69
N THR A 360 21.97 -2.16 2.51
CA THR A 360 21.44 -3.01 3.59
C THR A 360 22.54 -3.85 4.24
N CYS A 361 23.51 -4.36 3.48
CA CYS A 361 24.67 -5.08 4.01
C CYS A 361 25.64 -4.18 4.81
N ASN A 362 25.91 -2.96 4.35
CA ASN A 362 26.71 -1.99 5.12
C ASN A 362 26.00 -1.57 6.41
N ALA A 363 24.67 -1.48 6.40
CA ALA A 363 23.89 -1.26 7.61
C ALA A 363 24.17 -2.37 8.61
N VAL A 364 23.90 -3.64 8.30
CA VAL A 364 24.17 -4.79 9.18
C VAL A 364 25.65 -5.12 9.41
N GLY A 365 26.57 -4.31 8.90
CA GLY A 365 28.02 -4.44 9.13
C GLY A 365 28.69 -5.59 8.39
N LEU A 366 28.07 -6.15 7.35
CA LEU A 366 28.59 -7.30 6.60
C LEU A 366 29.49 -6.89 5.43
N THR A 367 30.56 -7.66 5.23
CA THR A 367 31.37 -7.64 4.00
C THR A 367 30.64 -8.36 2.86
N GLU A 368 31.09 -8.18 1.61
CA GLU A 368 30.57 -8.86 0.42
C GLU A 368 30.50 -10.40 0.62
N ASP A 369 31.62 -11.03 0.99
CA ASP A 369 31.69 -12.48 1.26
C ASP A 369 30.75 -12.94 2.38
N ALA A 370 30.60 -12.14 3.45
CA ALA A 370 29.75 -12.47 4.59
C ALA A 370 28.26 -12.33 4.26
N ALA A 371 27.90 -11.34 3.44
CA ALA A 371 26.55 -11.14 2.94
C ALA A 371 26.11 -12.26 2.00
N TYR A 372 26.91 -12.57 0.97
CA TYR A 372 26.63 -13.69 0.06
C TYR A 372 26.70 -15.04 0.81
N GLY A 373 27.61 -15.20 1.75
CA GLY A 373 27.68 -16.37 2.64
C GLY A 373 26.40 -16.62 3.44
N ALA A 374 25.71 -15.57 3.87
CA ALA A 374 24.42 -15.65 4.56
C ALA A 374 23.26 -15.98 3.61
N VAL A 375 23.13 -15.28 2.47
CA VAL A 375 21.96 -15.45 1.58
C VAL A 375 22.03 -16.65 0.63
N ARG A 376 23.19 -17.29 0.44
CA ARG A 376 23.42 -18.39 -0.55
C ARG A 376 22.45 -19.58 -0.52
N HIS A 377 21.66 -19.76 0.53
CA HIS A 377 20.67 -20.83 0.63
C HIS A 377 19.24 -20.37 0.29
N LEU A 378 19.05 -19.07 0.08
CA LEU A 378 17.74 -18.43 -0.10
C LEU A 378 17.34 -18.27 -1.58
N HIS A 379 18.11 -18.70 -2.58
CA HIS A 379 17.75 -18.60 -4.01
C HIS A 379 16.37 -19.22 -4.35
N ALA A 380 15.89 -20.16 -3.53
CA ALA A 380 14.57 -20.79 -3.65
C ALA A 380 13.40 -19.94 -3.10
N VAL A 381 13.66 -18.82 -2.41
CA VAL A 381 12.67 -17.98 -1.72
C VAL A 381 12.85 -16.48 -1.98
N ALA A 382 14.08 -16.02 -2.20
CA ALA A 382 14.42 -14.64 -2.54
C ALA A 382 15.31 -14.55 -3.81
N LYS A 383 15.07 -13.51 -4.60
CA LYS A 383 15.95 -13.01 -5.66
C LYS A 383 17.09 -12.24 -4.99
N ILE A 384 18.28 -12.83 -5.10
CA ILE A 384 19.54 -12.26 -4.62
C ILE A 384 20.21 -11.58 -5.82
N PRO A 385 20.59 -10.29 -5.75
CA PRO A 385 21.25 -9.61 -6.86
C PRO A 385 22.71 -10.05 -6.99
N ASP A 386 23.23 -10.07 -8.22
CA ASP A 386 24.64 -10.35 -8.51
C ASP A 386 25.57 -9.27 -7.88
N PRO A 387 26.83 -9.58 -7.52
CA PRO A 387 27.70 -8.66 -6.76
C PRO A 387 28.00 -7.32 -7.45
N ASP A 388 28.04 -7.33 -8.79
CA ASP A 388 28.16 -6.14 -9.62
C ASP A 388 26.86 -5.31 -9.62
N ARG A 389 25.69 -5.93 -9.49
CA ARG A 389 24.36 -5.28 -9.53
C ARG A 389 23.80 -4.90 -8.15
N ALA A 390 24.36 -5.44 -7.06
CA ALA A 390 23.96 -5.23 -5.67
C ALA A 390 23.98 -3.76 -5.16
N HIS A 391 24.56 -2.83 -5.92
CA HIS A 391 24.54 -1.39 -5.63
C HIS A 391 23.33 -0.64 -6.24
N ILE A 392 22.57 -1.31 -7.11
CA ILE A 392 21.34 -0.79 -7.74
C ILE A 392 20.15 -1.63 -7.30
N GLU A 393 20.28 -2.97 -7.35
CA GLU A 393 19.17 -3.87 -7.06
C GLU A 393 19.04 -4.20 -5.56
N PRO A 394 17.80 -4.23 -5.03
CA PRO A 394 17.52 -4.80 -3.72
C PRO A 394 17.61 -6.33 -3.75
N PHE A 395 17.74 -6.92 -2.56
CA PHE A 395 17.30 -8.29 -2.29
C PHE A 395 15.77 -8.29 -2.29
N GLU A 396 15.11 -9.29 -2.89
CA GLU A 396 13.65 -9.30 -3.03
C GLU A 396 13.06 -10.69 -2.76
N HIS A 397 12.02 -10.80 -1.94
CA HIS A 397 11.28 -12.05 -1.80
C HIS A 397 10.47 -12.37 -3.07
N PHE A 398 10.47 -13.62 -3.52
CA PHE A 398 9.72 -14.03 -4.72
C PHE A 398 8.19 -14.07 -4.50
N HIS A 399 7.71 -14.08 -3.25
CA HIS A 399 6.27 -14.10 -2.92
C HIS A 399 6.03 -13.67 -1.46
N LYS A 400 4.96 -12.89 -1.18
CA LYS A 400 4.63 -12.37 0.16
C LYS A 400 4.50 -13.47 1.23
N SER A 401 4.10 -14.69 0.86
CA SER A 401 3.99 -15.84 1.79
C SER A 401 5.28 -16.23 2.53
N PHE A 402 6.46 -15.84 2.03
CA PHE A 402 7.73 -16.15 2.70
C PHE A 402 8.05 -15.19 3.87
N PRO A 403 8.00 -13.85 3.72
CA PRO A 403 8.05 -12.96 4.88
C PRO A 403 6.83 -13.13 5.80
N ASP A 404 5.62 -13.41 5.27
CA ASP A 404 4.46 -13.79 6.10
C ASP A 404 4.74 -15.04 6.96
N PHE A 405 5.58 -15.96 6.47
CA PHE A 405 6.02 -17.12 7.24
C PHE A 405 7.09 -16.72 8.26
N LEU A 406 8.17 -16.06 7.82
CA LEU A 406 9.29 -15.67 8.69
C LEU A 406 8.88 -14.83 9.91
N LEU A 407 7.87 -13.96 9.77
CA LEU A 407 7.38 -13.07 10.82
C LEU A 407 6.33 -13.72 11.74
N ASP A 408 5.90 -14.95 11.46
CA ASP A 408 4.91 -15.69 12.23
C ASP A 408 5.60 -16.73 13.13
N CYS A 409 5.59 -16.47 14.44
CA CYS A 409 6.24 -17.33 15.43
C CYS A 409 5.53 -18.68 15.61
N GLU A 410 4.22 -18.79 15.41
CA GLU A 410 3.52 -20.08 15.50
C GLU A 410 3.95 -21.00 14.34
N ARG A 411 4.09 -20.44 13.13
CA ARG A 411 4.42 -21.16 11.90
C ARG A 411 5.91 -21.41 11.69
N SER A 412 6.78 -20.44 11.95
CA SER A 412 8.18 -20.47 11.49
C SER A 412 9.20 -20.72 12.59
N LYS A 413 9.03 -20.09 13.76
CA LYS A 413 9.97 -20.14 14.90
C LYS A 413 11.40 -19.67 14.58
N PHE A 414 11.59 -19.03 13.41
CA PHE A 414 12.91 -18.71 12.89
C PHE A 414 13.60 -17.60 13.70
N PHE A 415 12.83 -16.71 14.33
CA PHE A 415 13.36 -15.66 15.21
C PHE A 415 13.26 -16.00 16.70
N ASP A 416 12.21 -16.70 17.15
CA ASP A 416 11.81 -16.95 18.55
C ASP A 416 12.97 -17.10 19.55
N ASP A 417 13.86 -18.08 19.33
CA ASP A 417 15.00 -18.38 20.21
C ASP A 417 15.92 -17.17 20.48
N ASN A 418 15.87 -16.14 19.63
CA ASN A 418 16.79 -15.00 19.60
C ASN A 418 16.08 -13.67 19.20
N GLU A 419 14.76 -13.53 19.32
CA GLU A 419 14.08 -12.32 18.79
C GLU A 419 14.58 -11.05 19.47
N ASP A 420 14.72 -11.05 20.81
CA ASP A 420 15.33 -9.94 21.55
C ASP A 420 16.76 -9.63 21.09
N GLU A 421 17.59 -10.63 20.75
CA GLU A 421 18.96 -10.41 20.26
C GLU A 421 18.95 -9.81 18.84
N VAL A 422 18.09 -10.32 17.96
CA VAL A 422 17.95 -9.82 16.58
C VAL A 422 17.36 -8.40 16.60
N GLN A 423 16.44 -8.11 17.51
CA GLN A 423 15.83 -6.80 17.67
C GLN A 423 16.78 -5.79 18.32
N GLN A 424 17.52 -6.20 19.37
CA GLN A 424 18.61 -5.44 19.96
C GLN A 424 19.70 -5.15 18.93
N PHE A 425 20.04 -6.13 18.08
CA PHE A 425 21.00 -5.95 17.00
C PHE A 425 20.52 -4.89 16.01
N VAL A 426 19.27 -4.93 15.53
CA VAL A 426 18.76 -3.90 14.59
C VAL A 426 18.89 -2.52 15.22
N THR A 427 18.56 -2.36 16.51
CA THR A 427 18.76 -1.10 17.24
C THR A 427 20.24 -0.68 17.29
N GLN A 428 21.13 -1.53 17.82
CA GLN A 428 22.58 -1.25 17.94
C GLN A 428 23.21 -0.89 16.60
N THR A 429 22.78 -1.56 15.53
CA THR A 429 23.26 -1.40 14.16
C THR A 429 22.94 -0.02 13.61
N LEU A 430 21.73 0.48 13.85
CA LEU A 430 21.30 1.81 13.48
C LEU A 430 21.93 2.87 14.39
N SER A 431 22.05 2.62 15.70
CA SER A 431 22.74 3.51 16.65
C SER A 431 24.19 3.77 16.25
N ARG A 432 24.97 2.73 15.91
CA ARG A 432 26.36 2.86 15.40
C ARG A 432 26.49 3.93 14.31
N ILE A 433 25.63 3.85 13.29
CA ILE A 433 25.69 4.71 12.10
C ILE A 433 25.41 6.18 12.47
N VAL A 434 24.61 6.41 13.51
CA VAL A 434 24.31 7.75 14.03
C VAL A 434 25.41 8.27 14.95
N GLU A 435 25.93 7.43 15.85
CA GLU A 435 27.00 7.73 16.80
C GLU A 435 28.36 8.00 16.10
N GLU A 436 28.59 7.42 14.93
CA GLU A 436 29.76 7.71 14.09
C GLU A 436 29.75 9.13 13.49
N VAL A 437 28.57 9.78 13.38
CA VAL A 437 28.43 11.16 12.88
C VAL A 437 28.47 12.15 14.06
N PRO A 438 29.38 13.15 14.09
CA PRO A 438 29.53 14.06 15.23
C PRO A 438 28.29 14.93 15.47
N ASP A 439 28.06 15.31 16.74
CA ASP A 439 26.99 16.26 17.13
C ASP A 439 27.29 17.70 16.70
N ASP A 440 28.55 18.12 16.83
CA ASP A 440 29.03 19.46 16.50
C ASP A 440 29.11 19.64 14.97
N LEU A 441 27.97 19.97 14.37
CA LEU A 441 27.78 20.15 12.93
C LEU A 441 27.76 21.66 12.61
N ASP A 442 28.91 22.20 12.18
CA ASP A 442 29.06 23.60 11.79
C ASP A 442 28.02 24.01 10.73
N GLU A 443 27.10 24.93 11.11
CA GLU A 443 26.03 25.40 10.22
C GLU A 443 26.56 26.00 8.90
N ALA A 444 27.78 26.54 8.95
CA ALA A 444 28.51 27.14 7.82
C ALA A 444 28.91 26.16 6.70
N ILE A 445 28.77 24.85 6.91
CA ILE A 445 29.05 23.81 5.90
C ILE A 445 27.75 23.29 5.24
N SER A 446 26.58 23.79 5.65
CA SER A 446 25.27 23.29 5.18
C SER A 446 24.79 23.85 3.83
N ASP A 447 25.61 23.70 2.79
CA ASP A 447 25.14 23.74 1.39
C ASP A 447 24.02 22.69 1.21
N GLU A 448 22.90 23.14 0.65
CA GLU A 448 21.66 22.39 0.35
C GLU A 448 21.38 21.17 1.25
N GLY A 449 20.74 21.39 2.39
CA GLY A 449 20.28 20.34 3.29
C GLY A 449 19.47 19.28 2.55
N ILE A 450 19.73 18.00 2.83
CA ILE A 450 19.39 16.91 1.91
C ILE A 450 17.98 16.39 2.14
N GLY A 451 17.15 16.46 1.09
CA GLY A 451 15.71 16.23 1.17
C GLY A 451 15.27 14.86 0.65
N ARG A 452 15.09 13.90 1.56
CA ARG A 452 14.25 12.71 1.32
C ARG A 452 13.05 12.70 2.28
N HIS A 453 11.91 12.24 1.77
CA HIS A 453 10.66 12.06 2.54
C HIS A 453 10.14 13.31 3.31
N GLY A 454 10.54 14.52 2.90
CA GLY A 454 9.98 15.79 3.37
C GLY A 454 10.67 16.43 4.58
N GLY A 455 11.80 15.89 5.05
CA GLY A 455 12.65 16.51 6.07
C GLY A 455 14.03 16.91 5.52
N PHE A 456 14.80 17.66 6.31
CA PHE A 456 16.19 18.03 6.02
C PHE A 456 17.07 17.77 7.26
N LEU A 457 18.17 17.04 7.08
CA LEU A 457 19.15 16.77 8.15
C LEU A 457 20.19 17.90 8.26
N LYS A 458 20.85 18.03 9.43
CA LYS A 458 21.97 18.96 9.65
C LYS A 458 23.32 18.43 9.14
N ALA A 459 23.48 17.12 9.05
CA ALA A 459 24.74 16.48 8.63
C ALA A 459 24.88 16.47 7.10
N GLY A 460 26.08 16.77 6.61
CA GLY A 460 26.44 16.72 5.19
C GLY A 460 27.42 15.59 4.85
N LEU A 461 27.88 15.57 3.59
CA LEU A 461 28.82 14.58 3.08
C LEU A 461 30.10 14.46 3.93
N GLU A 462 30.70 15.60 4.29
CA GLU A 462 31.90 15.69 5.15
C GLU A 462 31.64 15.11 6.55
N SER A 463 30.50 15.44 7.16
CA SER A 463 30.08 14.93 8.47
C SER A 463 29.97 13.40 8.47
N CYS A 464 29.50 12.83 7.36
CA CYS A 464 29.29 11.40 7.20
C CYS A 464 30.57 10.61 6.92
N ARG A 465 31.72 11.24 6.64
CA ARG A 465 32.99 10.53 6.30
C ARG A 465 33.49 9.54 7.36
N LYS A 466 33.11 9.73 8.62
CA LYS A 466 33.44 8.83 9.74
C LYS A 466 32.65 7.52 9.72
N VAL A 467 31.52 7.46 9.01
CA VAL A 467 30.64 6.28 8.98
C VAL A 467 31.37 5.09 8.36
N SER A 468 31.35 3.96 9.06
CA SER A 468 32.12 2.77 8.72
C SER A 468 31.41 1.87 7.70
N LEU A 469 32.12 1.59 6.60
CA LEU A 469 31.64 0.75 5.49
C LEU A 469 32.29 -0.63 5.55
N SER A 470 31.50 -1.67 5.80
CA SER A 470 31.94 -3.07 5.73
C SER A 470 32.02 -3.61 4.30
N TRP A 471 31.27 -3.02 3.36
CA TRP A 471 31.34 -3.31 1.93
C TRP A 471 31.47 -2.01 1.14
N PRO A 472 32.71 -1.48 1.00
CA PRO A 472 32.97 -0.26 0.24
C PRO A 472 32.51 -0.33 -1.21
N ALA A 473 32.29 0.84 -1.81
CA ALA A 473 32.11 0.96 -3.25
C ALA A 473 33.37 0.54 -4.02
N ASN A 474 33.17 -0.19 -5.12
CA ASN A 474 34.23 -0.58 -6.03
C ASN A 474 34.56 0.59 -6.98
N GLU A 475 35.79 1.10 -6.91
CA GLU A 475 36.27 2.25 -7.68
C GLU A 475 36.09 2.08 -9.20
N TYR A 476 36.13 0.85 -9.71
CA TYR A 476 35.96 0.56 -11.14
C TYR A 476 34.52 0.73 -11.66
N LEU A 477 33.50 0.74 -10.78
CA LEU A 477 32.08 0.89 -11.16
C LEU A 477 31.62 2.36 -11.25
N GLN A 478 32.49 3.31 -10.86
CA GLN A 478 32.29 4.78 -10.88
C GLN A 478 31.18 5.33 -9.95
N HIS A 479 30.06 4.62 -9.74
CA HIS A 479 29.00 5.04 -8.81
C HIS A 479 28.37 3.85 -8.03
N PRO A 480 27.77 4.10 -6.85
CA PRO A 480 27.97 5.28 -6.02
C PRO A 480 29.40 5.30 -5.46
N SER A 481 29.93 6.48 -5.16
CA SER A 481 31.17 6.65 -4.41
C SER A 481 31.03 6.24 -2.95
N ASN A 482 32.14 6.06 -2.24
CA ASN A 482 32.12 5.73 -0.80
C ASN A 482 31.48 6.83 0.06
N ASP A 483 31.62 8.11 -0.31
CA ASP A 483 31.02 9.22 0.44
C ASP A 483 29.51 9.35 0.15
N GLU A 484 29.07 9.13 -1.09
CA GLU A 484 27.64 8.97 -1.40
C GLU A 484 27.02 7.78 -0.66
N LEU A 485 27.74 6.65 -0.55
CA LEU A 485 27.27 5.45 0.13
C LEU A 485 27.09 5.67 1.64
N ARG A 486 28.04 6.34 2.31
CA ARG A 486 27.93 6.75 3.72
C ARG A 486 26.75 7.67 3.97
N LEU A 487 26.56 8.65 3.08
CA LEU A 487 25.49 9.63 3.19
C LEU A 487 24.10 8.99 3.06
N ASN A 488 23.91 8.15 2.03
CA ASN A 488 22.68 7.36 1.87
C ASN A 488 22.44 6.43 3.08
N LEU A 489 23.50 5.88 3.68
CA LEU A 489 23.39 5.00 4.83
C LEU A 489 22.88 5.75 6.08
N TYR A 490 23.40 6.96 6.33
CA TYR A 490 22.95 7.83 7.41
C TYR A 490 21.52 8.34 7.18
N GLU A 491 21.19 8.82 5.98
CA GLU A 491 19.82 9.26 5.63
C GLU A 491 18.77 8.14 5.82
N THR A 492 19.08 6.94 5.34
CA THR A 492 18.19 5.77 5.45
C THR A 492 18.03 5.36 6.90
N THR A 493 19.12 5.40 7.69
CA THR A 493 19.10 5.15 9.14
C THR A 493 18.23 6.16 9.89
N MET A 494 18.42 7.46 9.66
CA MET A 494 17.58 8.50 10.28
C MET A 494 16.11 8.38 9.88
N THR A 495 15.82 8.06 8.60
CA THR A 495 14.45 7.80 8.12
C THR A 495 13.82 6.58 8.78
N ALA A 496 14.60 5.50 8.99
CA ALA A 496 14.15 4.32 9.70
C ALA A 496 13.84 4.62 11.16
N ILE A 497 14.75 5.30 11.87
CA ILE A 497 14.57 5.71 13.27
C ILE A 497 13.30 6.57 13.42
N CYS A 498 13.05 7.56 12.54
CA CYS A 498 11.81 8.34 12.58
C CYS A 498 10.53 7.49 12.49
N ARG A 499 10.56 6.35 11.78
CA ARG A 499 9.40 5.47 11.59
C ARG A 499 9.29 4.34 12.60
N THR A 500 10.38 3.94 13.24
CA THR A 500 10.39 2.85 14.24
C THR A 500 10.44 3.34 15.68
N PHE A 501 10.75 4.60 15.93
CA PHE A 501 10.75 5.16 17.29
C PHE A 501 9.35 5.02 17.90
N SER A 502 9.29 4.32 19.03
CA SER A 502 8.05 4.05 19.76
C SER A 502 8.37 4.13 21.25
N SER A 503 7.53 4.84 22.01
CA SER A 503 7.60 4.91 23.47
C SER A 503 7.55 3.51 24.09
N ASP A 504 6.74 2.62 23.53
CA ASP A 504 6.28 1.41 24.20
C ASP A 504 7.29 0.25 24.08
N SER A 505 8.35 0.44 23.29
CA SER A 505 9.44 -0.52 23.11
C SER A 505 10.76 0.01 23.64
N CYS A 506 11.37 -0.69 24.59
CA CYS A 506 12.70 -0.38 25.12
C CYS A 506 13.81 -0.47 24.05
N PHE A 507 13.59 -1.23 22.97
CA PHE A 507 14.51 -1.29 21.82
C PHE A 507 14.45 -0.04 20.93
N TYR A 508 13.35 0.71 20.96
CA TYR A 508 13.12 1.83 20.04
C TYR A 508 13.01 3.20 20.71
N SER A 509 12.93 3.26 22.05
CA SER A 509 12.90 4.48 22.86
C SER A 509 14.26 4.84 23.49
N THR A 510 15.39 4.34 22.96
CA THR A 510 16.72 4.55 23.56
C THR A 510 17.20 6.01 23.53
N MET A 511 18.01 6.43 24.53
CA MET A 511 18.56 7.79 24.58
C MET A 511 19.37 8.22 23.34
N PRO A 512 20.22 7.37 22.72
CA PRO A 512 20.89 7.73 21.46
C PRO A 512 19.91 8.08 20.34
N TRP A 513 18.80 7.34 20.23
CA TRP A 513 17.76 7.62 19.23
C TRP A 513 16.98 8.89 19.56
N PHE A 514 16.64 9.11 20.83
CA PHE A 514 15.99 10.33 21.29
C PHE A 514 16.85 11.58 21.03
N HIS A 515 18.15 11.52 21.36
CA HIS A 515 19.14 12.55 21.08
C HIS A 515 19.31 12.80 19.57
N ALA A 516 19.32 11.74 18.76
CA ALA A 516 19.40 11.86 17.30
C ALA A 516 18.19 12.58 16.70
N LEU A 517 16.98 12.20 17.10
CA LEU A 517 15.72 12.76 16.61
C LEU A 517 15.54 14.23 17.02
N THR A 518 15.96 14.59 18.24
CA THR A 518 15.91 15.98 18.73
C THR A 518 16.97 16.87 18.08
N THR A 519 18.23 16.39 17.98
CA THR A 519 19.34 17.29 17.59
C THR A 519 19.63 17.36 16.09
N ARG A 520 19.38 16.31 15.29
CA ARG A 520 20.00 16.16 13.95
C ARG A 520 19.18 16.69 12.76
N PHE A 521 17.98 17.21 12.97
CA PHE A 521 17.13 17.78 11.91
C PHE A 521 17.25 19.30 11.80
N LYS A 522 17.31 19.81 10.56
CA LYS A 522 17.18 21.23 10.19
C LYS A 522 15.73 21.58 9.83
N VAL A 523 14.99 20.61 9.25
CA VAL A 523 13.53 20.62 9.07
C VAL A 523 13.00 19.21 9.31
N LEU A 524 11.88 19.10 10.02
CA LEU A 524 11.29 17.81 10.40
C LEU A 524 10.47 17.19 9.25
N PRO A 525 10.58 15.89 8.97
CA PRO A 525 9.75 15.21 7.98
C PRO A 525 8.29 15.07 8.42
N MET A 526 7.37 14.93 7.47
CA MET A 526 5.91 14.77 7.75
C MET A 526 5.55 13.51 8.56
N HIS A 527 6.48 12.58 8.72
CA HIS A 527 6.31 11.34 9.50
C HIS A 527 7.25 11.33 10.73
N PHE A 528 7.57 12.50 11.27
CA PHE A 528 8.36 12.60 12.49
C PHE A 528 7.52 12.15 13.71
N PRO A 529 8.10 11.35 14.64
CA PRO A 529 7.36 10.70 15.73
C PRO A 529 7.10 11.67 16.90
N HIS A 530 6.30 12.71 16.65
CA HIS A 530 6.06 13.80 17.61
C HIS A 530 5.42 13.35 18.93
N PHE A 531 4.56 12.32 18.88
CA PHE A 531 3.83 11.82 20.05
C PHE A 531 4.68 10.82 20.85
N GLU A 532 5.29 9.88 20.15
CA GLU A 532 6.11 8.80 20.72
C GLU A 532 7.38 9.38 21.38
N LEU A 533 8.00 10.38 20.74
CA LEU A 533 9.12 11.12 21.30
C LEU A 533 8.69 11.99 22.50
N SER A 534 7.43 12.43 22.55
CA SER A 534 6.87 13.11 23.71
C SER A 534 6.67 12.17 24.91
N GLU A 535 6.10 11.00 24.67
CA GLU A 535 5.93 9.97 25.70
C GLU A 535 7.27 9.43 26.20
N ALA A 536 8.21 9.15 25.30
CA ALA A 536 9.55 8.73 25.69
C ALA A 536 10.23 9.73 26.63
N ALA A 537 10.15 11.04 26.36
CA ALA A 537 10.77 12.07 27.20
C ALA A 537 10.23 12.11 28.64
N PHE A 538 8.93 11.87 28.84
CA PHE A 538 8.24 12.13 30.11
C PHE A 538 7.67 10.89 30.82
N ALA A 539 7.69 9.72 30.19
CA ALA A 539 7.52 8.43 30.83
C ALA A 539 8.89 7.75 31.03
N ASN A 540 9.49 7.23 29.96
CA ASN A 540 10.53 6.21 30.05
C ASN A 540 11.94 6.79 30.25
N LEU A 541 12.29 7.85 29.52
CA LEU A 541 13.60 8.51 29.58
C LEU A 541 13.66 9.61 30.65
N ARG A 542 12.53 9.92 31.31
CA ARG A 542 12.46 10.99 32.32
C ARG A 542 13.49 10.85 33.45
N PRO A 543 13.81 9.66 33.99
CA PRO A 543 14.85 9.51 35.01
C PRO A 543 16.24 9.92 34.51
N GLU A 544 16.64 9.40 33.34
CA GLU A 544 17.96 9.65 32.73
C GLU A 544 18.09 11.12 32.29
N LEU A 545 17.05 11.69 31.68
CA LEU A 545 16.98 13.12 31.34
C LEU A 545 16.99 14.04 32.59
N THR A 546 16.56 13.54 33.75
CA THR A 546 16.67 14.27 35.03
C THR A 546 18.10 14.18 35.58
N GLU A 547 18.70 12.98 35.60
CA GLU A 547 20.07 12.74 36.08
C GLU A 547 21.11 13.52 35.25
N LEU A 548 20.95 13.54 33.92
CA LEU A 548 21.78 14.31 33.01
C LEU A 548 21.57 15.84 33.09
N GLY A 549 20.71 16.34 33.99
CA GLY A 549 20.38 17.76 34.12
C GLY A 549 19.79 18.35 32.84
N ARG A 550 19.09 17.53 32.05
CA ARG A 550 18.46 17.94 30.79
C ARG A 550 17.03 18.41 31.01
N ILE A 551 16.26 17.84 31.92
CA ILE A 551 14.94 18.40 32.27
C ILE A 551 15.13 19.70 33.05
N LYS A 552 14.65 20.82 32.49
CA LYS A 552 14.59 22.14 33.13
C LYS A 552 13.14 22.51 33.39
N GLN A 553 12.84 23.03 34.59
CA GLN A 553 11.58 23.70 34.87
C GLN A 553 11.66 25.20 34.52
N VAL A 554 10.65 25.72 33.82
CA VAL A 554 10.46 27.16 33.54
C VAL A 554 9.00 27.58 33.77
N PRO A 555 8.73 28.89 33.99
CA PRO A 555 7.36 29.42 33.99
C PRO A 555 6.75 29.34 32.58
N LEU A 556 5.46 28.99 32.48
CA LEU A 556 4.75 28.86 31.19
C LEU A 556 4.90 30.08 30.26
N ARG A 557 4.90 31.30 30.81
CA ARG A 557 5.09 32.57 30.08
C ARG A 557 6.46 32.74 29.38
N ALA A 558 7.39 31.80 29.55
CA ALA A 558 8.70 31.78 28.91
C ALA A 558 8.73 31.06 27.56
N LEU A 559 7.62 30.39 27.18
CA LEU A 559 7.48 29.64 25.94
C LEU A 559 6.79 30.46 24.85
N ASP A 560 7.14 30.20 23.60
CA ASP A 560 6.45 30.76 22.45
C ASP A 560 5.24 29.87 22.10
N CYS A 561 4.06 30.29 22.52
CA CYS A 561 2.82 29.54 22.28
C CYS A 561 2.46 29.41 20.78
N ASP A 562 2.97 30.27 19.90
CA ASP A 562 2.75 30.16 18.44
C ASP A 562 3.72 29.16 17.79
N ALA A 563 4.82 28.78 18.46
CA ALA A 563 5.75 27.72 18.05
C ALA A 563 5.29 26.31 18.48
N ILE A 564 4.21 26.19 19.26
CA ILE A 564 3.68 24.90 19.73
C ILE A 564 2.99 24.14 18.58
N CYS A 565 3.20 22.82 18.52
CA CYS A 565 2.64 21.90 17.53
C CYS A 565 2.36 20.51 18.13
N GLY A 566 1.58 19.70 17.39
CA GLY A 566 1.25 18.32 17.74
C GLY A 566 -0.16 18.15 18.29
N TYR A 567 -0.37 17.04 18.98
CA TYR A 567 -1.61 16.69 19.67
C TYR A 567 -1.47 17.00 21.15
N ILE A 568 -2.57 17.42 21.78
CA ILE A 568 -2.63 17.55 23.24
C ILE A 568 -3.08 16.20 23.80
N GLU A 569 -2.19 15.49 24.49
CA GLU A 569 -2.62 14.46 25.45
C GLU A 569 -3.00 15.17 26.76
N LEU A 570 -4.09 14.70 27.37
CA LEU A 570 -4.58 15.18 28.66
C LEU A 570 -4.62 13.99 29.62
N GLN A 571 -3.96 14.10 30.78
CA GLN A 571 -4.08 13.13 31.87
C GLN A 571 -4.67 13.80 33.11
N PHE A 572 -5.77 13.22 33.59
CA PHE A 572 -6.48 13.65 34.79
C PHE A 572 -6.16 12.74 35.98
N ARG A 573 -5.78 13.32 37.13
CA ARG A 573 -5.65 12.60 38.41
C ARG A 573 -6.58 13.19 39.47
N SER A 574 -7.69 12.50 39.74
CA SER A 574 -8.50 12.74 40.93
C SER A 574 -7.87 12.06 42.16
N PRO A 575 -7.67 12.77 43.28
CA PRO A 575 -7.44 12.12 44.57
C PRO A 575 -8.76 11.47 45.03
N MET A 576 -8.77 10.13 45.04
CA MET A 576 -9.95 9.27 45.28
C MET A 576 -10.57 9.42 46.69
N GLY A 577 -11.29 10.52 46.91
CA GLY A 577 -12.20 10.71 48.03
C GLY A 577 -13.55 10.06 47.76
N VAL A 578 -13.87 8.98 48.48
CA VAL A 578 -15.12 8.21 48.31
C VAL A 578 -16.35 9.10 48.59
N GLY A 579 -17.03 9.55 47.53
CA GLY A 579 -18.29 10.29 47.63
C GLY A 579 -18.50 11.41 46.60
N VAL A 580 -17.47 11.81 45.84
CA VAL A 580 -17.63 12.88 44.83
C VAL A 580 -18.47 12.39 43.65
N LYS A 581 -19.69 12.90 43.51
CA LYS A 581 -20.46 12.78 42.26
C LYS A 581 -19.91 13.76 41.22
N LEU A 582 -19.12 13.25 40.28
CA LEU A 582 -18.76 13.99 39.07
C LEU A 582 -20.04 14.36 38.30
N SER A 583 -20.28 15.65 38.12
CA SER A 583 -21.36 16.16 37.27
C SER A 583 -20.97 16.03 35.81
N SER A 584 -21.62 15.12 35.08
CA SER A 584 -21.40 14.94 33.64
C SER A 584 -22.20 15.96 32.81
N PRO A 585 -21.69 16.43 31.66
CA PRO A 585 -20.34 16.27 31.14
C PRO A 585 -19.46 17.50 31.42
N TRP A 586 -18.15 17.31 31.57
CA TRP A 586 -17.21 18.43 31.40
C TRP A 586 -17.17 18.80 29.91
N ASN A 587 -17.43 20.07 29.61
CA ASN A 587 -17.50 20.70 28.28
C ASN A 587 -18.18 19.87 27.15
N PRO A 588 -19.44 20.18 26.75
CA PRO A 588 -20.13 19.47 25.66
C PRO A 588 -19.54 19.68 24.24
N PHE A 589 -18.37 20.34 24.13
CA PHE A 589 -17.57 20.44 22.90
C PHE A 589 -16.33 19.53 22.90
N CYS A 590 -16.06 18.79 23.98
CA CYS A 590 -14.98 17.80 24.05
C CYS A 590 -15.53 16.37 23.93
N ASP A 591 -14.87 15.52 23.16
CA ASP A 591 -15.19 14.09 23.06
C ASP A 591 -14.20 13.30 23.94
N HIS A 592 -14.71 12.60 24.96
CA HIS A 592 -13.91 12.04 26.05
C HIS A 592 -13.97 10.51 26.10
N GLY A 593 -12.83 9.85 25.91
CA GLY A 593 -12.70 8.40 26.01
C GLY A 593 -12.29 7.94 27.42
N LYS A 594 -12.93 6.86 27.92
CA LYS A 594 -12.35 6.04 28.99
C LYS A 594 -11.38 5.02 28.40
N GLN A 595 -10.23 4.86 29.01
CA GLN A 595 -9.30 3.78 28.72
C GLN A 595 -9.51 2.66 29.75
N GLU A 596 -10.11 1.55 29.34
CA GLU A 596 -10.21 0.36 30.19
C GLU A 596 -8.84 -0.33 30.19
N SER A 597 -8.24 -0.49 31.38
CA SER A 597 -6.98 -1.22 31.57
C SER A 597 -7.17 -2.31 32.61
N ASP A 598 -6.80 -3.55 32.25
CA ASP A 598 -6.85 -4.72 33.14
C ASP A 598 -5.70 -4.70 34.16
N GLY A 599 -5.74 -3.71 35.05
CA GLY A 599 -4.76 -3.50 36.12
C GLY A 599 -5.43 -3.36 37.50
N PRO A 600 -4.69 -3.65 38.60
CA PRO A 600 -5.24 -3.54 39.95
C PRO A 600 -5.64 -2.09 40.29
N GLN A 601 -6.89 -1.93 40.71
CA GLN A 601 -7.62 -0.67 40.88
C GLN A 601 -6.90 0.43 41.70
N GLN A 602 -6.19 1.36 41.04
CA GLN A 602 -5.87 2.68 41.65
C GLN A 602 -5.40 3.82 40.71
N CYS A 603 -5.96 3.96 39.50
CA CYS A 603 -5.94 5.23 38.71
C CYS A 603 -7.03 5.22 37.63
N GLU A 604 -8.18 5.87 37.86
CA GLU A 604 -9.15 6.16 36.77
C GLU A 604 -8.69 7.39 35.98
N GLY A 605 -7.76 7.17 35.05
CA GLY A 605 -7.36 8.18 34.07
C GLY A 605 -8.42 8.40 32.99
N TRP A 606 -8.61 9.66 32.60
CA TRP A 606 -9.31 10.04 31.37
C TRP A 606 -8.29 10.63 30.41
N THR A 607 -8.34 10.19 29.15
CA THR A 607 -7.47 10.68 28.08
C THR A 607 -8.32 11.37 27.01
N THR A 608 -7.81 12.44 26.42
CA THR A 608 -8.54 13.24 25.42
C THR A 608 -7.54 13.83 24.44
N TYR A 609 -7.85 13.78 23.16
CA TYR A 609 -6.96 14.16 22.07
C TYR A 609 -7.49 15.40 21.36
N PHE A 610 -6.74 16.50 21.43
CA PHE A 610 -7.07 17.73 20.70
C PHE A 610 -6.19 17.84 19.45
N GLY A 611 -6.82 18.08 18.30
CA GLY A 611 -6.15 18.50 17.06
C GLY A 611 -5.99 20.02 17.00
N ARG A 612 -5.15 20.53 16.08
CA ARG A 612 -4.82 21.96 15.94
C ARG A 612 -6.05 22.90 15.95
N VAL A 613 -6.19 23.68 17.02
CA VAL A 613 -7.06 24.86 17.11
C VAL A 613 -6.31 25.99 17.82
N HIS A 614 -5.98 27.08 17.11
CA HIS A 614 -5.24 28.22 17.69
C HIS A 614 -5.97 28.88 18.87
N ASP A 615 -7.31 28.91 18.86
CA ASP A 615 -8.13 29.60 19.87
C ASP A 615 -8.14 28.95 21.27
N GLU A 616 -7.59 27.73 21.43
CA GLU A 616 -7.59 27.04 22.72
C GLU A 616 -6.39 27.40 23.60
N PHE A 617 -5.18 27.52 23.02
CA PHE A 617 -3.98 27.90 23.77
C PHE A 617 -4.10 29.28 24.44
N GLY A 618 -4.77 30.24 23.77
CA GLY A 618 -5.05 31.56 24.33
C GLY A 618 -5.87 31.58 25.63
N ARG A 619 -6.50 30.45 26.02
CA ARG A 619 -7.22 30.32 27.29
C ARG A 619 -6.28 30.03 28.47
N TYR A 620 -5.16 29.34 28.24
CA TYR A 620 -4.23 28.90 29.28
C TYR A 620 -3.26 30.01 29.73
N ASN A 621 -3.15 31.10 28.97
CA ASN A 621 -2.46 32.35 29.34
C ASN A 621 -3.05 33.07 30.60
N LYS A 622 -3.97 32.43 31.33
CA LYS A 622 -4.50 32.87 32.63
C LYS A 622 -3.89 32.12 33.83
N TYR A 623 -3.01 31.14 33.58
CA TYR A 623 -2.42 30.28 34.61
C TYR A 623 -0.94 30.64 34.85
N ASP A 624 -0.72 31.80 35.48
CA ASP A 624 0.62 32.37 35.75
C ASP A 624 1.57 31.44 36.55
N GLU A 625 1.03 30.45 37.26
CA GLU A 625 1.78 29.57 38.19
C GLU A 625 2.10 28.17 37.62
N ALA A 626 1.80 27.91 36.34
CA ALA A 626 2.11 26.63 35.71
C ALA A 626 3.63 26.43 35.52
N ASN A 627 4.18 25.43 36.21
CA ASN A 627 5.55 24.94 35.99
C ASN A 627 5.60 24.06 34.75
N VAL A 628 6.64 24.24 33.93
CA VAL A 628 6.80 23.54 32.65
C VAL A 628 8.17 22.89 32.55
N GLU A 629 8.17 21.58 32.35
CA GLU A 629 9.37 20.75 32.13
C GLU A 629 9.65 20.57 30.64
N PHE A 630 10.92 20.70 30.23
CA PHE A 630 11.37 20.34 28.89
C PHE A 630 12.81 19.81 28.91
N PRO A 631 13.19 18.86 28.02
CA PRO A 631 14.56 18.40 27.89
C PRO A 631 15.38 19.40 27.08
N ARG A 632 16.54 19.77 27.60
CA ARG A 632 17.59 20.66 27.06
C ARG A 632 18.33 20.08 25.83
N LEU A 633 17.58 19.38 24.98
CA LEU A 633 17.91 18.93 23.63
C LEU A 633 16.84 19.39 22.63
N GLU A 634 15.66 19.80 23.14
CA GLU A 634 14.50 20.39 22.44
C GLU A 634 13.89 19.50 21.34
N PRO A 635 12.58 19.18 21.42
CA PRO A 635 11.54 20.21 21.58
C PRO A 635 10.33 19.81 22.45
N VAL A 636 10.41 18.81 23.33
CA VAL A 636 9.23 18.31 24.06
C VAL A 636 8.92 19.16 25.29
N VAL A 637 7.67 19.49 25.53
CA VAL A 637 7.24 20.36 26.63
C VAL A 637 6.10 19.70 27.42
N GLN A 638 6.28 19.48 28.73
CA GLN A 638 5.24 18.99 29.63
C GLN A 638 4.89 20.06 30.67
N PHE A 639 3.61 20.42 30.76
CA PHE A 639 3.11 21.36 31.75
C PHE A 639 2.04 20.69 32.63
N SER A 640 1.99 21.13 33.89
CA SER A 640 1.05 20.63 34.88
C SER A 640 0.46 21.78 35.68
N PHE A 641 -0.86 21.79 35.87
CA PHE A 641 -1.54 22.73 36.75
C PHE A 641 -2.64 22.05 37.56
N THR A 642 -2.94 22.58 38.73
CA THR A 642 -4.10 22.18 39.54
C THR A 642 -5.32 22.99 39.11
N ASP A 643 -6.48 22.36 38.98
CA ASP A 643 -7.71 23.04 38.54
C ASP A 643 -8.06 24.22 39.46
N PRO A 644 -8.28 25.46 38.95
CA PRO A 644 -8.66 26.59 39.79
C PRO A 644 -10.09 26.51 40.37
N ASN A 645 -10.95 25.65 39.82
CA ASN A 645 -12.36 25.53 40.20
C ASN A 645 -12.58 24.53 41.34
N ASP A 646 -11.75 23.49 41.46
CA ASP A 646 -11.79 22.52 42.56
C ASP A 646 -10.56 22.58 43.49
N GLY A 647 -9.43 23.12 43.04
CA GLY A 647 -8.18 23.24 43.81
C GLY A 647 -7.47 21.92 44.09
N VAL A 648 -7.85 20.84 43.41
CA VAL A 648 -7.62 19.45 43.84
C VAL A 648 -7.23 18.53 42.67
N SER A 649 -7.77 18.73 41.47
CA SER A 649 -7.50 17.92 40.29
C SER A 649 -6.18 18.34 39.61
N GLU A 650 -5.20 17.44 39.50
CA GLU A 650 -3.98 17.67 38.72
C GLU A 650 -4.26 17.36 37.23
N TRP A 651 -4.07 18.36 36.38
CA TRP A 651 -4.06 18.21 34.92
C TRP A 651 -2.62 18.19 34.42
N ARG A 652 -2.30 17.22 33.55
CA ARG A 652 -0.99 17.13 32.89
C ARG A 652 -1.17 17.07 31.38
N TYR A 653 -0.28 17.77 30.70
CA TYR A 653 -0.28 17.98 29.26
C TYR A 653 1.13 17.84 28.70
N ARG A 654 1.26 17.32 27.47
CA ARG A 654 2.54 17.12 26.78
C ARG A 654 2.44 17.57 25.32
N LEU A 655 3.50 18.19 24.80
CA LEU A 655 3.51 18.92 23.51
C LEU A 655 4.87 18.87 22.82
N PHE A 656 4.88 19.28 21.55
CA PHE A 656 6.07 19.51 20.74
C PHE A 656 6.21 21.02 20.42
N HIS A 657 7.42 21.60 20.48
CA HIS A 657 7.66 23.04 20.33
C HIS A 657 8.71 23.33 19.24
N SER A 658 8.29 23.78 18.06
CA SER A 658 9.12 23.83 16.85
C SER A 658 10.19 24.92 16.81
N GLY A 659 10.21 25.84 17.78
CA GLY A 659 11.26 26.87 17.95
C GLY A 659 12.26 26.52 19.03
N SER A 660 13.47 27.09 18.97
CA SER A 660 14.40 27.12 20.10
C SER A 660 14.21 28.42 20.91
N PRO A 661 14.18 28.40 22.25
CA PRO A 661 13.85 29.55 23.08
C PRO A 661 15.06 30.47 23.28
N THR A 662 15.58 31.03 22.17
CA THR A 662 16.74 31.93 22.14
C THR A 662 16.56 33.21 22.95
N GLY A 663 15.34 33.53 23.38
CA GLY A 663 15.02 34.63 24.31
C GLY A 663 15.04 34.29 25.81
N CYS A 664 15.46 33.08 26.22
CA CYS A 664 15.45 32.63 27.63
C CYS A 664 16.84 32.22 28.17
N TYR A 665 17.90 32.83 27.64
CA TYR A 665 19.30 32.56 27.98
C TYR A 665 20.10 33.83 28.37
N GLU A 666 19.46 34.73 29.14
CA GLU A 666 20.13 35.69 30.03
C GLU A 666 19.88 35.32 31.50
#